data_AF-A0A2E3GP60-F1
#
_entry.id   AF-A0A2E3GP60-F1
#
_cell.length_a   1.000
_cell.length_b   1.000
_cell.length_c   1.000
_cell.angle_alpha   90.00
_cell.angle_beta   90.00
_cell.angle_gamma   90.00
#
_symmetry.space_group_name_H-M   'P 1'
#
loop_
_entity.id
_entity.type
_entity.pdbx_description
1 polymer ?
#
loop_
_entity_poly.entity_id
_entity_poly.type
_entity_poly.pdbx_seq_one_letter_code
_entity_poly.pdbx_strand_id
1 'polypeptide(L)'
;MSNKYIKFHGIKLADNSVIESLRIEQVAADPTPAAAGRLWYNTTEKVFKFSSLDGSDQVVVRQAVSLQEMTSAIAVETAARVADVNAEETARQNADAALQSELDATQTGAGLAADGSLTQHSGTNYIDSATTLKGTDALLDAAIKAVSDEINTSQSGTGLNTDGSYTADGSSNFITTATSLKNADSLLDAQIKVNADAITAEATSRASADSANATSIGNVQSELDATQSGAGLGADGAYSANGSATYISGASSLSNADDLLDSAVAAVQSEVDATQAGAGLNADGSYTANGSTNYLASATSLKSADEALDAQIKSVADSVSGSITTGISGLQSEVDAVENAVGLAADGTFVSYSGTNYLDSTTSMKTADEALDSAIKSVSDVADAAVEKAGDTMAGTLNMSSNRITNLPSPSDDADAATKGYVDATASGLDVKASVRATTTANVNLSSALANGSVVDGVTLSSGDRVLVKDQTDASENGIYVVQASGAAVRATDFDSNSEVTSGAFTFVEEGTVNANNGFVLVTDGAVNVGSTNMAFEQFSGAGQIEAGAGIKKNGNELFLSFGAGVVELPSDEIGLDLASDSGMMLSVDGSTASTDTAATLQLKLDGNTLTKNSNGVRVATSVITDILNLQSDATSLQSELDDTQAAAGLNTDGTFAAHSGSNYIDSATTMKEVDAALDAQIKTVADSVAGSVTSGITGLQTEVDAIETAAGLNADGTFSAHSGTNYLDSATTMKEVDAALDSQLESKTSELDSLISDVEGDLATETAARISGDSAIRSAVNSTKFTFQSTSTATTHTISHNLNSNFLVVQVMVLGDDGLYANDLVPVEETDANTLTCYLTESRHVRVSVMSMSDI
;
A
#
# COMPACT_ATOMS: atom_id res chain seq x y z
N MET A 1 -168.46 -63.82 -0.63
CA MET A 1 -169.08 -65.03 -1.23
C MET A 1 -168.15 -66.21 -0.96
N SER A 2 -168.33 -66.88 0.18
CA SER A 2 -168.86 -68.25 0.27
C SER A 2 -168.19 -69.26 -0.65
N ASN A 3 -167.22 -70.02 -0.13
CA ASN A 3 -167.47 -71.45 0.00
C ASN A 3 -166.66 -72.08 1.14
N LYS A 4 -167.38 -72.95 1.86
CA LYS A 4 -166.93 -73.87 2.91
C LYS A 4 -165.58 -74.50 2.59
N TYR A 5 -164.68 -74.64 3.57
CA TYR A 5 -164.35 -75.92 4.22
C TYR A 5 -163.51 -75.70 5.51
N ILE A 6 -163.99 -76.36 6.58
CA ILE A 6 -163.29 -77.07 7.67
C ILE A 6 -162.36 -76.26 8.59
N LYS A 7 -162.85 -76.03 9.82
CA LYS A 7 -162.06 -75.56 10.98
C LYS A 7 -161.13 -76.69 11.48
N PHE A 8 -159.82 -76.47 11.45
CA PHE A 8 -158.86 -77.23 12.25
C PHE A 8 -158.58 -76.45 13.55
N HIS A 9 -158.97 -77.00 14.69
CA HIS A 9 -158.60 -76.48 16.01
C HIS A 9 -157.15 -76.88 16.28
N GLY A 10 -156.24 -75.91 16.49
CA GLY A 10 -154.95 -76.17 17.11
C GLY A 10 -153.75 -75.35 16.64
N ILE A 11 -153.71 -74.82 15.41
CA ILE A 11 -152.48 -74.19 14.90
C ILE A 11 -152.54 -72.67 15.05
N LYS A 12 -151.59 -72.08 15.79
CA LYS A 12 -151.42 -70.63 15.95
C LYS A 12 -150.13 -70.21 15.23
N LEU A 13 -150.23 -69.35 14.21
CA LEU A 13 -149.08 -68.76 13.49
C LEU A 13 -148.75 -67.38 14.09
N ALA A 14 -147.48 -66.95 14.01
CA ALA A 14 -147.06 -65.60 14.40
C ALA A 14 -147.51 -64.56 13.35
N ASP A 15 -147.77 -63.32 13.79
CA ASP A 15 -148.23 -62.24 12.92
C ASP A 15 -147.24 -62.03 11.74
N ASN A 16 -147.79 -61.88 10.53
CA ASN A 16 -147.08 -61.79 9.23
C ASN A 16 -146.43 -63.06 8.65
N SER A 17 -146.77 -64.26 9.13
CA SER A 17 -146.38 -65.50 8.45
C SER A 17 -147.40 -65.92 7.38
N VAL A 18 -146.99 -66.07 6.12
CA VAL A 18 -147.79 -66.60 5.00
C VAL A 18 -147.19 -67.90 4.47
N ILE A 19 -148.02 -68.95 4.31
CA ILE A 19 -147.64 -70.21 3.62
C ILE A 19 -148.23 -70.14 2.21
N GLU A 20 -147.40 -69.81 1.23
CA GLU A 20 -147.85 -69.47 -0.13
C GLU A 20 -148.22 -70.66 -1.02
N SER A 21 -147.81 -71.89 -0.71
CA SER A 21 -148.17 -73.06 -1.54
C SER A 21 -147.99 -74.38 -0.79
N LEU A 22 -149.06 -74.86 -0.15
CA LEU A 22 -149.09 -76.22 0.41
C LEU A 22 -149.92 -77.13 -0.49
N ARG A 23 -149.26 -77.94 -1.32
CA ARG A 23 -149.90 -79.04 -2.07
C ARG A 23 -149.78 -80.32 -1.28
N ILE A 24 -150.91 -80.98 -1.03
CA ILE A 24 -150.95 -82.28 -0.36
C ILE A 24 -151.61 -83.30 -1.28
N GLU A 25 -150.82 -84.26 -1.75
CA GLU A 25 -151.29 -85.31 -2.65
C GLU A 25 -152.05 -86.41 -1.88
N GLN A 26 -153.04 -87.07 -2.46
CA GLN A 26 -153.79 -88.17 -1.83
C GLN A 26 -153.44 -89.50 -2.51
N VAL A 27 -152.78 -90.42 -1.81
CA VAL A 27 -152.27 -91.67 -2.40
C VAL A 27 -152.50 -92.87 -1.47
N ALA A 28 -152.79 -94.05 -2.03
CA ALA A 28 -153.17 -95.23 -1.25
C ALA A 28 -151.99 -95.98 -0.60
N ALA A 29 -150.76 -95.66 -0.99
CA ALA A 29 -149.52 -96.17 -0.40
C ALA A 29 -148.41 -95.11 -0.55
N ASP A 30 -147.32 -95.23 0.21
CA ASP A 30 -146.26 -94.21 0.22
C ASP A 30 -145.52 -94.17 -1.14
N PRO A 31 -145.36 -92.97 -1.78
CA PRO A 31 -144.77 -92.85 -3.10
C PRO A 31 -143.32 -93.37 -3.14
N THR A 32 -143.03 -94.25 -4.10
CA THR A 32 -141.68 -94.76 -4.37
C THR A 32 -141.25 -94.42 -5.80
N PRO A 33 -140.03 -93.87 -6.00
CA PRO A 33 -139.06 -93.47 -4.98
C PRO A 33 -139.50 -92.19 -4.23
N ALA A 34 -139.17 -92.08 -2.94
CA ALA A 34 -139.49 -90.90 -2.13
C ALA A 34 -138.53 -89.74 -2.47
N ALA A 35 -139.05 -88.54 -2.76
CA ALA A 35 -138.28 -87.31 -3.01
C ALA A 35 -138.51 -86.30 -1.89
N ALA A 36 -137.47 -85.61 -1.41
CA ALA A 36 -137.56 -84.71 -0.24
C ALA A 36 -138.48 -83.50 -0.48
N GLY A 37 -139.14 -83.04 0.59
CA GLY A 37 -140.01 -81.87 0.59
C GLY A 37 -141.45 -82.14 0.13
N ARG A 38 -141.88 -83.41 -0.03
CA ARG A 38 -143.25 -83.75 -0.43
C ARG A 38 -144.12 -84.05 0.78
N LEU A 39 -145.38 -83.64 0.75
CA LEU A 39 -146.39 -83.92 1.79
C LEU A 39 -147.61 -84.57 1.11
N TRP A 40 -148.09 -85.69 1.63
CA TRP A 40 -149.25 -86.42 1.09
C TRP A 40 -150.10 -87.04 2.21
N TYR A 41 -151.36 -87.34 1.90
CA TYR A 41 -152.24 -88.12 2.76
C TYR A 41 -152.29 -89.56 2.26
N ASN A 42 -151.80 -90.49 3.08
CA ASN A 42 -151.91 -91.90 2.80
C ASN A 42 -153.36 -92.35 3.10
N THR A 43 -154.17 -92.60 2.07
CA THR A 43 -155.60 -92.87 2.23
C THR A 43 -155.91 -94.22 2.87
N THR A 44 -154.99 -95.19 2.80
CA THR A 44 -155.17 -96.53 3.39
C THR A 44 -154.91 -96.49 4.88
N GLU A 45 -153.82 -95.85 5.29
CA GLU A 45 -153.46 -95.68 6.71
C GLU A 45 -154.17 -94.49 7.36
N LYS A 46 -154.83 -93.65 6.56
CA LYS A 46 -155.57 -92.44 6.94
C LYS A 46 -154.75 -91.39 7.69
N VAL A 47 -153.48 -91.24 7.33
CA VAL A 47 -152.53 -90.32 7.99
C VAL A 47 -151.80 -89.44 6.98
N PHE A 48 -151.51 -88.20 7.35
CA PHE A 48 -150.65 -87.33 6.56
C PHE A 48 -149.18 -87.71 6.79
N LYS A 49 -148.39 -87.83 5.73
CA LYS A 49 -146.97 -88.13 5.77
C LYS A 49 -146.20 -87.14 4.88
N PHE A 50 -144.97 -86.82 5.24
CA PHE A 50 -144.07 -86.03 4.41
C PHE A 50 -142.69 -86.65 4.35
N SER A 51 -141.97 -86.37 3.27
CA SER A 51 -140.56 -86.70 3.13
C SER A 51 -139.71 -85.48 3.46
N SER A 52 -138.69 -85.66 4.30
CA SER A 52 -137.64 -84.66 4.56
C SER A 52 -136.28 -85.30 4.34
N LEU A 53 -135.23 -84.49 4.24
CA LEU A 53 -133.87 -85.01 4.38
C LEU A 53 -133.61 -85.25 5.88
N ASP A 54 -132.84 -86.29 6.22
CA ASP A 54 -132.25 -86.41 7.55
C ASP A 54 -130.90 -85.66 7.60
N GLY A 55 -130.25 -85.66 8.77
CA GLY A 55 -128.95 -84.99 8.96
C GLY A 55 -127.78 -85.59 8.17
N SER A 56 -128.02 -86.51 7.24
CA SER A 56 -127.06 -87.04 6.27
C SER A 56 -127.52 -86.84 4.82
N ASP A 57 -128.42 -85.89 4.59
CA ASP A 57 -129.02 -85.56 3.28
C ASP A 57 -129.69 -86.76 2.58
N GLN A 58 -130.23 -87.72 3.36
CA GLN A 58 -131.02 -88.83 2.82
C GLN A 58 -132.52 -88.58 2.98
N VAL A 59 -133.30 -88.89 1.95
CA VAL A 59 -134.75 -88.66 1.95
C VAL A 59 -135.44 -89.71 2.83
N VAL A 60 -135.98 -89.27 3.97
CA VAL A 60 -136.74 -90.08 4.92
C VAL A 60 -138.21 -89.67 4.93
N VAL A 61 -139.11 -90.67 4.87
CA VAL A 61 -140.57 -90.46 4.95
C VAL A 61 -141.01 -90.53 6.40
N ARG A 62 -141.67 -89.47 6.87
CA ARG A 62 -142.12 -89.28 8.25
C ARG A 62 -143.61 -89.05 8.29
N GLN A 63 -144.30 -89.63 9.27
CA GLN A 63 -145.74 -89.48 9.46
C GLN A 63 -146.04 -88.31 10.40
N ALA A 64 -147.00 -87.46 10.06
CA ALA A 64 -147.45 -86.37 10.93
C ALA A 64 -148.45 -86.92 11.95
N VAL A 65 -148.00 -87.16 13.19
CA VAL A 65 -148.81 -87.78 14.25
C VAL A 65 -149.23 -86.81 15.36
N SER A 66 -148.69 -85.57 15.42
CA SER A 66 -149.24 -84.48 16.25
C SER A 66 -148.72 -83.06 15.89
N LEU A 67 -149.44 -82.01 16.32
CA LEU A 67 -149.04 -80.60 16.17
C LEU A 67 -147.69 -80.26 16.84
N GLN A 68 -147.35 -81.00 17.90
CA GLN A 68 -146.11 -80.86 18.65
C GLN A 68 -144.91 -81.13 17.74
N GLU A 69 -144.95 -82.19 16.94
CA GLU A 69 -143.83 -82.61 16.08
C GLU A 69 -143.62 -81.67 14.89
N MET A 70 -144.70 -81.10 14.34
CA MET A 70 -144.60 -80.09 13.27
C MET A 70 -144.03 -78.76 13.79
N THR A 71 -144.36 -78.39 15.03
CA THR A 71 -143.75 -77.24 15.73
C THR A 71 -142.26 -77.46 15.97
N SER A 72 -141.85 -78.70 16.32
CA SER A 72 -140.44 -79.06 16.46
C SER A 72 -139.68 -79.00 15.13
N ALA A 73 -140.27 -79.43 14.01
CA ALA A 73 -139.61 -79.34 12.70
C ALA A 73 -139.42 -77.88 12.23
N ILE A 74 -140.41 -77.01 12.43
CA ILE A 74 -140.28 -75.56 12.13
C ILE A 74 -139.27 -74.90 13.07
N ALA A 75 -139.20 -75.31 14.34
CA ALA A 75 -138.19 -74.82 15.29
C ALA A 75 -136.77 -75.22 14.88
N VAL A 76 -136.56 -76.41 14.32
CA VAL A 76 -135.26 -76.85 13.79
C VAL A 76 -134.84 -76.00 12.57
N GLU A 77 -135.75 -75.76 11.63
CA GLU A 77 -135.45 -74.93 10.45
C GLU A 77 -135.24 -73.44 10.82
N THR A 78 -136.02 -72.93 11.78
CA THR A 78 -135.83 -71.56 12.31
C THR A 78 -134.48 -71.45 13.02
N ALA A 79 -134.09 -72.46 13.79
CA ALA A 79 -132.78 -72.50 14.42
C ALA A 79 -131.64 -72.55 13.39
N ALA A 80 -131.81 -73.25 12.26
CA ALA A 80 -130.84 -73.28 11.17
C ALA A 80 -130.68 -71.88 10.51
N ARG A 81 -131.78 -71.21 10.15
CA ARG A 81 -131.71 -69.85 9.57
C ARG A 81 -131.19 -68.79 10.55
N VAL A 82 -131.50 -68.92 11.84
CA VAL A 82 -130.93 -68.07 12.89
C VAL A 82 -129.43 -68.31 13.03
N ALA A 83 -128.97 -69.55 12.90
CA ALA A 83 -127.54 -69.88 12.90
C ALA A 83 -126.82 -69.26 11.68
N ASP A 84 -127.41 -69.29 10.49
CA ASP A 84 -126.83 -68.67 9.29
C ASP A 84 -126.73 -67.15 9.41
N VAL A 85 -127.76 -66.48 9.94
CA VAL A 85 -127.74 -65.03 10.16
C VAL A 85 -126.70 -64.65 11.22
N ASN A 86 -126.58 -65.42 12.31
CA ASN A 86 -125.56 -65.19 13.32
C ASN A 86 -124.15 -65.43 12.78
N ALA A 87 -123.96 -66.40 11.87
CA ALA A 87 -122.68 -66.66 11.22
C ALA A 87 -122.28 -65.50 10.29
N GLU A 88 -123.22 -64.96 9.51
CA GLU A 88 -123.03 -63.78 8.67
C GLU A 88 -122.73 -62.52 9.51
N GLU A 89 -123.44 -62.33 10.64
CA GLU A 89 -123.16 -61.23 11.57
C GLU A 89 -121.76 -61.33 12.18
N THR A 90 -121.35 -62.54 12.57
CA THR A 90 -119.99 -62.81 13.06
C THR A 90 -118.94 -62.56 11.98
N ALA A 91 -119.20 -62.93 10.72
CA ALA A 91 -118.29 -62.71 9.60
C ALA A 91 -118.07 -61.22 9.31
N ARG A 92 -119.14 -60.40 9.36
CA ARG A 92 -119.02 -58.94 9.21
C ARG A 92 -118.27 -58.29 10.36
N GLN A 93 -118.56 -58.68 11.60
CA GLN A 93 -117.82 -58.18 12.77
C GLN A 93 -116.33 -58.51 12.67
N ASN A 94 -115.96 -59.70 12.18
CA ASN A 94 -114.57 -60.07 11.95
C ASN A 94 -113.92 -59.28 10.79
N ALA A 95 -114.65 -59.02 9.70
CA ALA A 95 -114.15 -58.21 8.58
C ALA A 95 -113.95 -56.74 8.99
N ASP A 96 -114.90 -56.17 9.75
CA ASP A 96 -114.78 -54.81 10.29
C ASP A 96 -113.64 -54.72 11.29
N ALA A 97 -113.44 -55.74 12.15
CA ALA A 97 -112.30 -55.81 13.06
C ALA A 97 -110.95 -55.94 12.32
N ALA A 98 -110.91 -56.71 11.22
CA ALA A 98 -109.71 -56.83 10.39
C ALA A 98 -109.38 -55.51 9.68
N LEU A 99 -110.39 -54.83 9.11
CA LEU A 99 -110.24 -53.51 8.52
C LEU A 99 -109.81 -52.46 9.56
N GLN A 100 -110.37 -52.49 10.76
CA GLN A 100 -109.96 -51.61 11.86
C GLN A 100 -108.51 -51.88 12.27
N SER A 101 -108.09 -53.15 12.35
CA SER A 101 -106.70 -53.50 12.65
C SER A 101 -105.74 -53.03 11.54
N GLU A 102 -106.13 -53.11 10.26
CA GLU A 102 -105.33 -52.61 9.14
C GLU A 102 -105.24 -51.07 9.16
N LEU A 103 -106.35 -50.39 9.46
CA LEU A 103 -106.41 -48.94 9.60
C LEU A 103 -105.53 -48.46 10.75
N ASP A 104 -105.63 -49.08 11.92
CA ASP A 104 -104.83 -48.76 13.10
C ASP A 104 -103.34 -49.02 12.83
N ALA A 105 -102.99 -50.12 12.15
CA ALA A 105 -101.62 -50.42 11.75
C ALA A 105 -101.06 -49.39 10.76
N THR A 106 -101.88 -48.94 9.80
CA THR A 106 -101.49 -47.91 8.82
C THR A 106 -101.32 -46.54 9.47
N GLN A 107 -102.24 -46.16 10.37
CA GLN A 107 -102.16 -44.92 11.14
C GLN A 107 -100.93 -44.93 12.07
N THR A 108 -100.74 -46.00 12.83
CA THR A 108 -99.59 -46.17 13.73
C THR A 108 -98.27 -46.18 12.96
N GLY A 109 -98.20 -46.89 11.83
CA GLY A 109 -97.01 -46.93 10.97
C GLY A 109 -96.69 -45.59 10.31
N ALA A 110 -97.70 -44.75 10.09
CA ALA A 110 -97.55 -43.37 9.65
C ALA A 110 -97.33 -42.38 10.81
N GLY A 111 -97.25 -42.83 12.06
CA GLY A 111 -97.08 -41.95 13.23
C GLY A 111 -98.31 -41.12 13.58
N LEU A 112 -99.51 -41.59 13.25
CA LEU A 112 -100.78 -41.01 13.64
C LEU A 112 -101.37 -41.76 14.85
N ALA A 113 -101.96 -41.02 15.79
CA ALA A 113 -102.80 -41.57 16.85
C ALA A 113 -104.17 -42.00 16.30
N ALA A 114 -104.94 -42.75 17.10
CA ALA A 114 -106.25 -43.27 16.71
C ALA A 114 -107.29 -42.17 16.35
N ASP A 115 -107.07 -40.92 16.76
CA ASP A 115 -107.89 -39.76 16.38
C ASP A 115 -107.41 -39.07 15.09
N GLY A 116 -106.39 -39.61 14.42
CA GLY A 116 -105.78 -39.08 13.22
C GLY A 116 -104.81 -37.90 13.45
N SER A 117 -104.53 -37.54 14.70
CA SER A 117 -103.50 -36.54 15.03
C SER A 117 -102.10 -37.14 14.90
N LEU A 118 -101.11 -36.35 14.49
CA LEU A 118 -99.71 -36.80 14.45
C LEU A 118 -99.20 -36.98 15.88
N THR A 119 -98.67 -38.17 16.21
CA THR A 119 -97.96 -38.35 17.48
C THR A 119 -96.70 -37.50 17.46
N GLN A 120 -96.59 -36.58 18.41
CA GLN A 120 -95.51 -35.60 18.47
C GLN A 120 -94.14 -36.30 18.54
N HIS A 121 -93.29 -36.06 17.55
CA HIS A 121 -91.90 -36.50 17.58
C HIS A 121 -91.14 -35.57 18.53
N SER A 122 -90.56 -36.10 19.60
CA SER A 122 -89.73 -35.32 20.55
C SER A 122 -88.30 -35.82 20.54
N GLY A 123 -87.34 -34.89 20.49
CA GLY A 123 -85.91 -35.20 20.49
C GLY A 123 -85.30 -35.37 19.09
N THR A 124 -85.94 -34.87 18.03
CA THR A 124 -85.41 -34.84 16.67
C THR A 124 -85.04 -33.40 16.27
N ASN A 125 -83.93 -33.22 15.56
CA ASN A 125 -83.42 -31.86 15.30
C ASN A 125 -84.25 -31.04 14.29
N TYR A 126 -85.11 -31.68 13.49
CA TYR A 126 -85.70 -31.02 12.31
C TYR A 126 -87.23 -31.11 12.20
N ILE A 127 -87.89 -32.06 12.87
CA ILE A 127 -89.34 -32.28 12.71
C ILE A 127 -90.15 -32.17 14.02
N ASP A 128 -89.53 -31.76 15.13
CA ASP A 128 -90.17 -31.66 16.45
C ASP A 128 -91.36 -30.69 16.50
N SER A 129 -91.42 -29.72 15.58
CA SER A 129 -92.52 -28.76 15.46
C SER A 129 -93.65 -29.22 14.51
N ALA A 130 -93.52 -30.39 13.87
CA ALA A 130 -94.53 -30.90 12.95
C ALA A 130 -95.81 -31.32 13.71
N THR A 131 -96.96 -30.88 13.22
CA THR A 131 -98.28 -31.26 13.75
C THR A 131 -99.09 -32.11 12.76
N THR A 132 -98.57 -32.32 11.56
CA THR A 132 -99.18 -33.12 10.48
C THR A 132 -98.08 -33.82 9.67
N LEU A 133 -98.40 -34.93 9.01
CA LEU A 133 -97.45 -35.64 8.13
C LEU A 133 -96.89 -34.77 7.00
N LYS A 134 -97.73 -33.90 6.43
CA LYS A 134 -97.31 -32.90 5.43
C LYS A 134 -96.33 -31.88 6.01
N GLY A 135 -96.53 -31.47 7.27
CA GLY A 135 -95.63 -30.60 7.99
C GLY A 135 -94.27 -31.26 8.22
N THR A 136 -94.24 -32.55 8.56
CA THR A 136 -93.03 -33.35 8.71
C THR A 136 -92.21 -33.39 7.42
N ASP A 137 -92.85 -33.66 6.28
CA ASP A 137 -92.22 -33.68 4.95
C ASP A 137 -91.63 -32.31 4.56
N ALA A 138 -92.40 -31.24 4.74
CA ALA A 138 -91.94 -29.88 4.43
C ALA A 138 -90.77 -29.42 5.31
N LEU A 139 -90.78 -29.78 6.60
CA LEU A 139 -89.68 -29.46 7.53
C LEU A 139 -88.42 -30.27 7.22
N LEU A 140 -88.57 -31.55 6.85
CA LEU A 140 -87.45 -32.39 6.44
C LEU A 140 -86.81 -31.90 5.13
N ASP A 141 -87.61 -31.54 4.13
CA ASP A 141 -87.12 -30.99 2.86
C ASP A 141 -86.39 -29.65 3.07
N ALA A 142 -86.94 -28.76 3.92
CA ALA A 142 -86.29 -27.52 4.30
C ALA A 142 -84.94 -27.76 5.02
N ALA A 143 -84.87 -28.75 5.91
CA ALA A 143 -83.62 -29.12 6.59
C ALA A 143 -82.57 -29.68 5.61
N ILE A 144 -82.97 -30.57 4.70
CA ILE A 144 -82.08 -31.11 3.66
C ILE A 144 -81.56 -29.99 2.76
N LYS A 145 -82.44 -29.06 2.36
CA LYS A 145 -82.04 -27.89 1.58
C LYS A 145 -81.05 -27.01 2.34
N ALA A 146 -81.28 -26.74 3.63
CA ALA A 146 -80.37 -25.95 4.45
C ALA A 146 -78.97 -26.57 4.53
N VAL A 147 -78.88 -27.90 4.71
CA VAL A 147 -77.61 -28.63 4.68
C VAL A 147 -76.95 -28.57 3.30
N SER A 148 -77.73 -28.68 2.22
CA SER A 148 -77.22 -28.54 0.85
C SER A 148 -76.68 -27.13 0.58
N ASP A 149 -77.38 -26.08 1.02
CA ASP A 149 -76.96 -24.70 0.89
C ASP A 149 -75.66 -24.44 1.69
N GLU A 150 -75.53 -25.02 2.89
CA GLU A 150 -74.32 -24.95 3.73
C GLU A 150 -73.12 -25.63 3.04
N ILE A 151 -73.31 -26.84 2.51
CA ILE A 151 -72.27 -27.57 1.76
C ILE A 151 -71.82 -26.76 0.54
N ASN A 152 -72.75 -26.22 -0.24
CA ASN A 152 -72.43 -25.41 -1.41
C ASN A 152 -71.68 -24.13 -1.05
N THR A 153 -72.06 -23.49 0.07
CA THR A 153 -71.37 -22.30 0.60
C THR A 153 -69.93 -22.63 1.00
N SER A 154 -69.71 -23.75 1.69
CA SER A 154 -68.39 -24.22 2.10
C SER A 154 -67.50 -24.64 0.91
N GLN A 155 -68.07 -25.32 -0.08
CA GLN A 155 -67.40 -25.67 -1.34
C GLN A 155 -66.99 -24.42 -2.12
N SER A 156 -67.92 -23.48 -2.33
CA SER A 156 -67.62 -22.23 -3.02
C SER A 156 -66.58 -21.38 -2.28
N GLY A 157 -66.64 -21.34 -0.95
CA GLY A 157 -65.66 -20.64 -0.12
C GLY A 157 -64.23 -21.20 -0.19
N THR A 158 -64.09 -22.47 -0.59
CA THR A 158 -62.80 -23.15 -0.80
C THR A 158 -62.41 -23.24 -2.29
N GLY A 159 -63.17 -22.60 -3.19
CA GLY A 159 -62.88 -22.59 -4.63
C GLY A 159 -63.32 -23.86 -5.37
N LEU A 160 -64.18 -24.68 -4.76
CA LEU A 160 -64.84 -25.82 -5.41
C LEU A 160 -66.18 -25.39 -6.03
N ASN A 161 -66.45 -25.89 -7.22
CA ASN A 161 -67.73 -25.77 -7.88
C ASN A 161 -68.73 -26.79 -7.28
N THR A 162 -70.02 -26.64 -7.60
CA THR A 162 -71.09 -27.55 -7.13
C THR A 162 -70.95 -28.99 -7.62
N ASP A 163 -70.13 -29.24 -8.64
CA ASP A 163 -69.76 -30.59 -9.11
C ASP A 163 -68.48 -31.15 -8.44
N GLY A 164 -67.89 -30.40 -7.51
CA GLY A 164 -66.65 -30.75 -6.82
C GLY A 164 -65.36 -30.46 -7.60
N SER A 165 -65.43 -29.88 -8.80
CA SER A 165 -64.24 -29.42 -9.53
C SER A 165 -63.64 -28.16 -8.91
N TYR A 166 -62.31 -28.02 -8.92
CA TYR A 166 -61.61 -26.86 -8.37
C TYR A 166 -61.37 -25.80 -9.44
N THR A 167 -61.69 -24.55 -9.11
CA THR A 167 -61.39 -23.39 -9.95
C THR A 167 -60.34 -22.54 -9.26
N ALA A 168 -59.16 -22.41 -9.87
CA ALA A 168 -58.12 -21.52 -9.37
C ALA A 168 -58.58 -20.06 -9.42
N ASP A 169 -58.26 -19.31 -8.36
CA ASP A 169 -58.44 -17.86 -8.36
C ASP A 169 -57.39 -17.22 -9.29
N GLY A 170 -57.85 -16.76 -10.46
CA GLY A 170 -57.01 -16.09 -11.45
C GLY A 170 -56.43 -14.75 -11.00
N SER A 171 -56.89 -14.19 -9.88
CA SER A 171 -56.33 -12.98 -9.26
C SER A 171 -55.24 -13.26 -8.22
N SER A 172 -55.04 -14.53 -7.84
CA SER A 172 -53.97 -14.92 -6.92
C SER A 172 -52.59 -14.78 -7.59
N ASN A 173 -51.52 -14.68 -6.79
CA ASN A 173 -50.16 -14.60 -7.32
C ASN A 173 -49.49 -15.98 -7.49
N PHE A 174 -49.84 -16.94 -6.64
CA PHE A 174 -49.08 -18.19 -6.48
C PHE A 174 -49.90 -19.45 -6.78
N ILE A 175 -51.23 -19.36 -6.85
CA ILE A 175 -52.12 -20.52 -7.05
C ILE A 175 -52.94 -20.43 -8.35
N THR A 176 -52.61 -19.52 -9.28
CA THR A 176 -53.33 -19.33 -10.55
C THR A 176 -53.35 -20.57 -11.44
N THR A 177 -52.36 -21.45 -11.27
CA THR A 177 -52.25 -22.72 -12.00
C THR A 177 -52.75 -23.92 -11.18
N ALA A 178 -53.34 -23.69 -10.00
CA ALA A 178 -53.75 -24.78 -9.13
C ALA A 178 -54.90 -25.58 -9.74
N THR A 179 -54.78 -26.91 -9.73
CA THR A 179 -55.82 -27.81 -10.28
C THR A 179 -56.68 -28.45 -9.19
N SER A 180 -56.32 -28.25 -7.92
CA SER A 180 -57.00 -28.75 -6.73
C SER A 180 -56.56 -27.97 -5.50
N LEU A 181 -57.33 -28.04 -4.40
CA LEU A 181 -56.95 -27.49 -3.10
C LEU A 181 -55.58 -27.98 -2.61
N LYS A 182 -55.29 -29.28 -2.77
CA LYS A 182 -53.98 -29.85 -2.41
C LYS A 182 -52.84 -29.27 -3.24
N ASN A 183 -53.08 -29.02 -4.53
CA ASN A 183 -52.08 -28.43 -5.40
C ASN A 183 -51.87 -26.93 -5.08
N ALA A 184 -52.93 -26.19 -4.75
CA ALA A 184 -52.84 -24.81 -4.27
C ALA A 184 -51.98 -24.72 -3.00
N ASP A 185 -52.22 -25.61 -2.03
CA ASP A 185 -51.44 -25.73 -0.80
C ASP A 185 -49.96 -26.04 -1.09
N SER A 186 -49.68 -27.01 -1.97
CA SER A 186 -48.31 -27.36 -2.38
C SER A 186 -47.58 -26.21 -3.09
N LEU A 187 -48.29 -25.44 -3.95
CA LEU A 187 -47.72 -24.27 -4.63
C LEU A 187 -47.40 -23.16 -3.64
N LEU A 188 -48.28 -22.93 -2.66
CA LEU A 188 -48.06 -21.92 -1.63
C LEU A 188 -46.89 -22.30 -0.71
N ASP A 189 -46.81 -23.56 -0.28
CA ASP A 189 -45.70 -24.08 0.52
C ASP A 189 -44.35 -23.99 -0.23
N ALA A 190 -44.35 -24.37 -1.52
CA ALA A 190 -43.17 -24.19 -2.38
C ALA A 190 -42.73 -22.73 -2.48
N GLN A 191 -43.68 -21.79 -2.62
CA GLN A 191 -43.35 -20.37 -2.65
C GLN A 191 -42.86 -19.85 -1.30
N ILE A 192 -43.43 -20.32 -0.19
CA ILE A 192 -42.97 -19.98 1.16
C ILE A 192 -41.52 -20.45 1.33
N LYS A 193 -41.19 -21.66 0.88
CA LYS A 193 -39.81 -22.16 0.90
C LYS A 193 -38.86 -21.30 0.06
N VAL A 194 -39.26 -20.92 -1.15
CA VAL A 194 -38.47 -20.00 -2.00
C VAL A 194 -38.22 -18.68 -1.30
N ASN A 195 -39.25 -18.09 -0.68
CA ASN A 195 -39.12 -16.83 0.05
C ASN A 195 -38.22 -16.99 1.28
N ALA A 196 -38.35 -18.09 2.03
CA ALA A 196 -37.52 -18.38 3.19
C ALA A 196 -36.04 -18.51 2.79
N ASP A 197 -35.75 -19.26 1.73
CA ASP A 197 -34.38 -19.42 1.21
C ASP A 197 -33.79 -18.08 0.73
N ALA A 198 -34.59 -17.27 0.03
CA ALA A 198 -34.17 -15.94 -0.42
C ALA A 198 -33.88 -15.00 0.76
N ILE A 199 -34.71 -15.03 1.81
CA ILE A 199 -34.49 -14.26 3.04
C ILE A 199 -33.21 -14.71 3.74
N THR A 200 -32.97 -16.02 3.85
CA THR A 200 -31.74 -16.55 4.45
C THR A 200 -30.50 -16.17 3.64
N ALA A 201 -30.56 -16.22 2.31
CA ALA A 201 -29.48 -15.79 1.44
C ALA A 201 -29.17 -14.29 1.60
N GLU A 202 -30.21 -13.44 1.62
CA GLU A 202 -30.08 -12.00 1.86
C GLU A 202 -29.49 -11.71 3.25
N ALA A 203 -29.95 -12.39 4.30
CA ALA A 203 -29.39 -12.24 5.64
C ALA A 203 -27.91 -12.59 5.69
N THR A 204 -27.50 -13.66 5.00
CA THR A 204 -26.09 -14.06 4.88
C THR A 204 -25.27 -13.03 4.11
N SER A 205 -25.81 -12.49 3.01
CA SER A 205 -25.15 -11.45 2.23
C SER A 205 -24.96 -10.16 3.03
N ARG A 206 -25.98 -9.74 3.78
CA ARG A 206 -25.90 -8.58 4.69
C ARG A 206 -24.87 -8.78 5.80
N ALA A 207 -24.86 -9.92 6.47
CA ALA A 207 -23.87 -10.21 7.50
C ALA A 207 -22.42 -10.15 6.96
N SER A 208 -22.22 -10.63 5.73
CA SER A 208 -20.92 -10.54 5.05
C SER A 208 -20.55 -9.09 4.72
N ALA A 209 -21.49 -8.30 4.22
CA ALA A 209 -21.30 -6.89 3.93
C ALA A 209 -21.02 -6.07 5.20
N ASP A 210 -21.75 -6.32 6.28
CA ASP A 210 -21.54 -5.68 7.58
C ASP A 210 -20.15 -6.03 8.15
N SER A 211 -19.71 -7.27 8.00
CA SER A 211 -18.36 -7.70 8.38
C SER A 211 -17.28 -6.98 7.57
N ALA A 212 -17.46 -6.87 6.24
CA ALA A 212 -16.53 -6.15 5.37
C ALA A 212 -16.48 -4.64 5.68
N ASN A 213 -17.64 -4.04 5.98
CA ASN A 213 -17.73 -2.66 6.44
C ASN A 213 -17.03 -2.47 7.79
N ALA A 214 -17.18 -3.39 8.74
CA ALA A 214 -16.48 -3.35 10.03
C ALA A 214 -14.95 -3.40 9.85
N THR A 215 -14.45 -4.28 8.97
CA THR A 215 -13.02 -4.30 8.62
C THR A 215 -12.56 -2.98 7.98
N SER A 216 -13.35 -2.43 7.05
CA SER A 216 -13.01 -1.15 6.39
C SER A 216 -12.97 0.01 7.38
N ILE A 217 -13.92 0.07 8.31
CA ILE A 217 -13.93 1.05 9.41
C ILE A 217 -12.70 0.89 10.29
N GLY A 218 -12.31 -0.34 10.64
CA GLY A 218 -11.09 -0.62 11.41
C GLY A 218 -9.81 -0.16 10.70
N ASN A 219 -9.71 -0.38 9.38
CA ASN A 219 -8.59 0.08 8.58
C ASN A 219 -8.51 1.61 8.54
N VAL A 220 -9.64 2.29 8.29
CA VAL A 220 -9.70 3.77 8.30
C VAL A 220 -9.34 4.33 9.67
N GLN A 221 -9.79 3.68 10.76
CA GLN A 221 -9.41 4.10 12.12
C GLN A 221 -7.90 3.94 12.34
N SER A 222 -7.30 2.85 11.86
CA SER A 222 -5.86 2.63 11.97
C SER A 222 -5.05 3.67 11.18
N GLU A 223 -5.51 4.04 9.98
CA GLU A 223 -4.91 5.12 9.18
C GLU A 223 -5.03 6.48 9.87
N LEU A 224 -6.20 6.78 10.45
CA LEU A 224 -6.46 8.00 11.20
C LEU A 224 -5.55 8.10 12.44
N ASP A 225 -5.43 7.02 13.20
CA ASP A 225 -4.58 6.95 14.39
C ASP A 225 -3.10 7.15 14.01
N ALA A 226 -2.64 6.53 12.92
CA ALA A 226 -1.28 6.69 12.42
C ALA A 226 -0.99 8.13 11.95
N THR A 227 -1.92 8.76 11.23
CA THR A 227 -1.77 10.15 10.77
C THR A 227 -1.82 11.14 11.93
N GLN A 228 -2.73 10.96 12.89
CA GLN A 228 -2.79 11.77 14.11
C GLN A 228 -1.50 11.64 14.93
N SER A 229 -1.05 10.41 15.18
CA SER A 229 0.19 10.16 15.93
C SER A 229 1.42 10.74 15.22
N GLY A 230 1.52 10.58 13.90
CA GLY A 230 2.60 11.16 13.09
C GLY A 230 2.60 12.69 13.09
N ALA A 231 1.43 13.31 13.20
CA ALA A 231 1.27 14.77 13.37
C ALA A 231 1.47 15.23 14.84
N GLY A 232 1.75 14.32 15.77
CA GLY A 232 1.90 14.63 17.20
C GLY A 232 0.58 14.88 17.92
N LEU A 233 -0.55 14.42 17.39
CA LEU A 233 -1.87 14.46 18.04
C LEU A 233 -2.13 13.16 18.80
N GLY A 234 -2.68 13.28 20.00
CA GLY A 234 -3.25 12.17 20.76
C GLY A 234 -4.60 11.72 20.18
N ALA A 235 -5.11 10.57 20.66
CA ALA A 235 -6.41 10.04 20.26
C ALA A 235 -7.61 10.96 20.62
N ASP A 236 -7.40 11.91 21.53
CA ASP A 236 -8.35 12.97 21.89
C ASP A 236 -8.19 14.25 21.05
N GLY A 237 -7.27 14.24 20.07
CA GLY A 237 -6.92 15.38 19.25
C GLY A 237 -6.01 16.41 19.93
N ALA A 238 -5.52 16.15 21.15
CA ALA A 238 -4.59 17.05 21.83
C ALA A 238 -3.20 16.97 21.20
N TYR A 239 -2.60 18.13 20.89
CA TYR A 239 -1.23 18.19 20.38
C TYR A 239 -0.20 17.97 21.50
N SER A 240 0.77 17.10 21.24
CA SER A 240 1.90 16.81 22.11
C SER A 240 3.19 17.32 21.46
N ALA A 241 3.80 18.33 22.09
CA ALA A 241 5.04 18.90 21.58
C ALA A 241 6.20 17.88 21.67
N ASN A 242 6.97 17.76 20.59
CA ASN A 242 8.22 17.00 20.64
C ASN A 242 9.28 17.82 21.40
N GLY A 243 9.49 17.51 22.67
CA GLY A 243 10.46 18.20 23.52
C GLY A 243 11.91 18.12 23.05
N SER A 244 12.25 17.23 22.10
CA SER A 244 13.58 17.15 21.48
C SER A 244 13.72 18.01 20.21
N ALA A 245 12.63 18.58 19.69
CA ALA A 245 12.68 19.39 18.48
C ALA A 245 13.29 20.78 18.75
N THR A 246 14.24 21.20 17.90
CA THR A 246 15.00 22.45 18.09
C THR A 246 14.13 23.70 17.98
N TYR A 247 13.24 23.76 17.00
CA TYR A 247 12.44 24.97 16.71
C TYR A 247 11.00 24.90 17.23
N ILE A 248 10.45 23.70 17.42
CA ILE A 248 9.02 23.49 17.75
C ILE A 248 8.78 22.84 19.12
N SER A 249 9.80 22.68 19.97
CA SER A 249 9.66 22.06 21.30
C SER A 249 8.69 22.78 22.24
N GLY A 250 8.41 24.06 21.99
CA GLY A 250 7.41 24.87 22.70
C GLY A 250 6.04 24.97 22.02
N ALA A 251 5.81 24.25 20.93
CA ALA A 251 4.55 24.34 20.19
C ALA A 251 3.36 23.84 21.03
N SER A 252 2.26 24.57 21.02
CA SER A 252 1.01 24.19 21.70
C SER A 252 -0.04 23.58 20.78
N SER A 253 0.20 23.61 19.46
CA SER A 253 -0.63 23.06 18.40
C SER A 253 0.20 22.90 17.13
N LEU A 254 -0.34 22.18 16.12
CA LEU A 254 0.28 22.11 14.79
C LEU A 254 0.47 23.49 14.16
N SER A 255 -0.53 24.37 14.23
CA SER A 255 -0.42 25.74 13.73
C SER A 255 0.68 26.53 14.42
N ASN A 256 0.83 26.37 15.74
CA ASN A 256 1.92 27.02 16.48
C ASN A 256 3.29 26.42 16.09
N ALA A 257 3.36 25.11 15.83
CA ALA A 257 4.58 24.49 15.32
C ALA A 257 4.98 25.08 13.95
N ASP A 258 4.02 25.29 13.05
CA ASP A 258 4.24 25.96 11.76
C ASP A 258 4.70 27.41 11.96
N ASP A 259 4.01 28.18 12.80
CA ASP A 259 4.38 29.58 13.09
C ASP A 259 5.80 29.71 13.68
N LEU A 260 6.19 28.78 14.56
CA LEU A 260 7.52 28.71 15.15
C LEU A 260 8.58 28.35 14.11
N LEU A 261 8.27 27.41 13.21
CA LEU A 261 9.16 27.02 12.13
C LEU A 261 9.34 28.15 11.12
N ASP A 262 8.27 28.80 10.69
CA ASP A 262 8.31 29.98 9.81
C ASP A 262 9.13 31.11 10.43
N SER A 263 8.97 31.36 11.73
CA SER A 263 9.78 32.33 12.46
C SER A 263 11.27 31.96 12.47
N ALA A 264 11.60 30.68 12.66
CA ALA A 264 12.97 30.20 12.60
C ALA A 264 13.57 30.32 11.19
N VAL A 265 12.81 29.98 10.15
CA VAL A 265 13.21 30.14 8.75
C VAL A 265 13.43 31.62 8.41
N ALA A 266 12.53 32.50 8.85
CA ALA A 266 12.67 33.94 8.66
C ALA A 266 13.93 34.51 9.35
N ALA A 267 14.28 33.99 10.53
CA ALA A 267 15.51 34.38 11.22
C ALA A 267 16.76 33.95 10.42
N VAL A 268 16.80 32.71 9.92
CA VAL A 268 17.88 32.22 9.05
C VAL A 268 17.96 33.04 7.76
N GLN A 269 16.82 33.37 7.14
CA GLN A 269 16.77 34.21 5.96
C GLN A 269 17.37 35.59 6.23
N SER A 270 17.08 36.19 7.39
CA SER A 270 17.68 37.46 7.78
C SER A 270 19.20 37.38 7.95
N GLU A 271 19.74 36.26 8.44
CA GLU A 271 21.20 36.04 8.53
C GLU A 271 21.84 35.87 7.14
N VAL A 272 21.19 35.13 6.25
CA VAL A 272 21.62 34.96 4.85
C VAL A 272 21.63 36.31 4.13
N ASP A 273 20.56 37.08 4.26
CA ASP A 273 20.44 38.41 3.66
C ASP A 273 21.53 39.36 4.18
N ALA A 274 21.81 39.35 5.49
CA ALA A 274 22.87 40.14 6.09
C ALA A 274 24.26 39.73 5.56
N THR A 275 24.51 38.43 5.40
CA THR A 275 25.79 37.89 4.90
C THR A 275 25.98 38.19 3.42
N GLN A 276 24.93 38.04 2.61
CA GLN A 276 24.91 38.39 1.19
C GLN A 276 25.14 39.88 1.00
N ALA A 277 24.41 40.74 1.72
CA ALA A 277 24.60 42.18 1.68
C ALA A 277 26.02 42.59 2.11
N GLY A 278 26.56 41.99 3.17
CA GLY A 278 27.94 42.21 3.63
C GLY A 278 29.00 41.81 2.60
N ALA A 279 28.72 40.79 1.78
CA ALA A 279 29.57 40.36 0.66
C ALA A 279 29.33 41.18 -0.62
N GLY A 280 28.41 42.14 -0.63
CA GLY A 280 28.06 42.93 -1.82
C GLY A 280 27.15 42.20 -2.81
N LEU A 281 26.42 41.18 -2.37
CA LEU A 281 25.39 40.49 -3.15
C LEU A 281 24.01 41.07 -2.85
N ASN A 282 23.16 41.15 -3.88
CA ASN A 282 21.76 41.48 -3.78
C ASN A 282 20.94 40.23 -3.39
N ALA A 283 19.67 40.40 -3.04
CA ALA A 283 18.76 39.30 -2.66
C ALA A 283 18.55 38.26 -3.79
N ASP A 284 18.80 38.61 -5.05
CA ASP A 284 18.78 37.70 -6.19
C ASP A 284 20.13 36.99 -6.44
N GLY A 285 21.11 37.20 -5.55
CA GLY A 285 22.47 36.66 -5.65
C GLY A 285 23.39 37.40 -6.62
N SER A 286 22.93 38.47 -7.30
CA SER A 286 23.78 39.27 -8.17
C SER A 286 24.77 40.14 -7.38
N TYR A 287 26.00 40.30 -7.86
CA TYR A 287 27.02 41.12 -7.22
C TYR A 287 26.90 42.59 -7.63
N THR A 288 26.94 43.49 -6.65
CA THR A 288 26.98 44.94 -6.83
C THR A 288 28.37 45.48 -6.49
N ALA A 289 29.11 45.93 -7.51
CA ALA A 289 30.40 46.57 -7.30
C ALA A 289 30.28 47.87 -6.50
N ASN A 290 31.19 48.07 -5.55
CA ASN A 290 31.34 49.37 -4.90
C ASN A 290 32.11 50.32 -5.82
N GLY A 291 31.36 51.19 -6.51
CA GLY A 291 31.90 52.19 -7.44
C GLY A 291 32.82 53.25 -6.82
N SER A 292 32.95 53.31 -5.49
CA SER A 292 33.89 54.20 -4.80
C SER A 292 35.28 53.59 -4.58
N THR A 293 35.48 52.32 -4.96
CA THR A 293 36.76 51.62 -4.80
C THR A 293 37.66 51.84 -6.00
N ASN A 294 38.98 51.90 -5.78
CA ASN A 294 39.95 52.14 -6.85
C ASN A 294 40.14 50.94 -7.79
N TYR A 295 39.91 49.72 -7.30
CA TYR A 295 40.24 48.48 -8.01
C TYR A 295 39.06 47.52 -8.17
N LEU A 296 37.97 47.69 -7.42
CA LEU A 296 36.81 46.78 -7.46
C LEU A 296 35.60 47.38 -8.19
N ALA A 297 35.67 48.64 -8.64
CA ALA A 297 34.53 49.34 -9.27
C ALA A 297 34.01 48.66 -10.55
N SER A 298 34.84 47.84 -11.21
CA SER A 298 34.48 47.07 -12.41
C SER A 298 34.24 45.58 -12.13
N ALA A 299 34.31 45.12 -10.88
CA ALA A 299 34.08 43.72 -10.56
C ALA A 299 32.62 43.33 -10.83
N THR A 300 32.39 42.17 -11.43
CA THR A 300 31.03 41.67 -11.76
C THR A 300 30.61 40.51 -10.88
N SER A 301 31.51 40.07 -9.99
CA SER A 301 31.34 38.98 -9.04
C SER A 301 32.37 39.09 -7.90
N LEU A 302 32.11 38.42 -6.79
CA LEU A 302 33.09 38.25 -5.70
C LEU A 302 34.42 37.70 -6.21
N LYS A 303 34.39 36.70 -7.10
CA LYS A 303 35.58 36.12 -7.72
C LYS A 303 36.39 37.18 -8.50
N SER A 304 35.73 37.96 -9.36
CA SER A 304 36.41 39.02 -10.11
C SER A 304 36.92 40.16 -9.23
N ALA A 305 36.29 40.40 -8.07
CA ALA A 305 36.78 41.36 -7.08
C ALA A 305 38.08 40.86 -6.43
N ASP A 306 38.13 39.58 -6.06
CA ASP A 306 39.32 38.92 -5.51
C ASP A 306 40.47 38.91 -6.54
N GLU A 307 40.18 38.52 -7.79
CA GLU A 307 41.17 38.52 -8.89
C GLU A 307 41.70 39.94 -9.18
N ALA A 308 40.84 40.96 -9.13
CA ALA A 308 41.25 42.35 -9.32
C ALA A 308 42.17 42.86 -8.19
N LEU A 309 41.89 42.46 -6.94
CA LEU A 309 42.74 42.80 -5.80
C LEU A 309 44.09 42.08 -5.86
N ASP A 310 44.11 40.80 -6.19
CA ASP A 310 45.33 40.00 -6.36
C ASP A 310 46.23 40.58 -7.46
N ALA A 311 45.66 40.90 -8.62
CA ALA A 311 46.39 41.53 -9.74
C ALA A 311 47.03 42.87 -9.32
N GLN A 312 46.31 43.69 -8.54
CA GLN A 312 46.84 44.95 -8.06
C GLN A 312 47.98 44.75 -7.05
N ILE A 313 47.85 43.79 -6.13
CA ILE A 313 48.92 43.44 -5.17
C ILE A 313 50.17 42.99 -5.93
N LYS A 314 50.02 42.13 -6.95
CA LYS A 314 51.12 41.70 -7.81
C LYS A 314 51.78 42.87 -8.54
N SER A 315 51.00 43.79 -9.10
CA SER A 315 51.49 44.98 -9.78
C SER A 315 52.32 45.88 -8.84
N VAL A 316 51.85 46.09 -7.61
CA VAL A 316 52.58 46.85 -6.58
C VAL A 316 53.88 46.14 -6.21
N ALA A 317 53.85 44.82 -5.98
CA ALA A 317 55.03 44.03 -5.66
C ALA A 317 56.10 44.11 -6.76
N ASP A 318 55.70 43.98 -8.03
CA ASP A 318 56.60 44.08 -9.19
C ASP A 318 57.18 45.48 -9.34
N SER A 319 56.36 46.52 -9.15
CA SER A 319 56.80 47.91 -9.24
C SER A 319 57.86 48.25 -8.18
N VAL A 320 57.66 47.78 -6.95
CA VAL A 320 58.63 47.92 -5.85
C VAL A 320 59.91 47.16 -6.18
N SER A 321 59.81 45.90 -6.60
CA SER A 321 60.96 45.07 -6.96
C SER A 321 61.78 45.68 -8.11
N GLY A 322 61.11 46.17 -9.16
CA GLY A 322 61.73 46.86 -10.29
C GLY A 322 62.42 48.17 -9.89
N SER A 323 61.79 48.97 -9.02
CA SER A 323 62.37 50.22 -8.51
C SER A 323 63.63 49.96 -7.68
N ILE A 324 63.60 48.97 -6.79
CA ILE A 324 64.75 48.54 -6.01
C ILE A 324 65.88 48.04 -6.93
N THR A 325 65.55 47.19 -7.90
CA THR A 325 66.52 46.64 -8.85
C THR A 325 67.19 47.73 -9.69
N THR A 326 66.39 48.69 -10.18
CA THR A 326 66.90 49.84 -10.95
C THR A 326 67.79 50.73 -10.10
N GLY A 327 67.38 51.03 -8.86
CA GLY A 327 68.17 51.83 -7.92
C GLY A 327 69.51 51.17 -7.57
N ILE A 328 69.50 49.86 -7.28
CA ILE A 328 70.72 49.09 -7.01
C ILE A 328 71.64 49.07 -8.25
N SER A 329 71.08 48.85 -9.44
CA SER A 329 71.87 48.83 -10.69
C SER A 329 72.48 50.19 -11.00
N GLY A 330 71.75 51.28 -10.73
CA GLY A 330 72.25 52.64 -10.87
C GLY A 330 73.40 52.93 -9.90
N LEU A 331 73.24 52.58 -8.62
CA LEU A 331 74.31 52.69 -7.62
C LEU A 331 75.52 51.83 -7.99
N GLN A 332 75.29 50.60 -8.47
CA GLN A 332 76.38 49.73 -8.92
C GLN A 332 77.13 50.35 -10.10
N SER A 333 76.42 50.96 -11.07
CA SER A 333 77.07 51.64 -12.20
C SER A 333 77.88 52.86 -11.76
N GLU A 334 77.41 53.62 -10.77
CA GLU A 334 78.18 54.72 -10.18
C GLU A 334 79.42 54.22 -9.45
N VAL A 335 79.31 53.12 -8.69
CA VAL A 335 80.43 52.46 -8.01
C VAL A 335 81.45 51.97 -9.04
N ASP A 336 81.03 51.22 -10.06
CA ASP A 336 81.89 50.70 -11.11
C ASP A 336 82.61 51.83 -11.87
N ALA A 337 81.91 52.94 -12.14
CA ALA A 337 82.50 54.10 -12.80
C ALA A 337 83.56 54.78 -11.92
N VAL A 338 83.31 54.93 -10.61
CA VAL A 338 84.28 55.46 -9.65
C VAL A 338 85.48 54.53 -9.54
N GLU A 339 85.25 53.22 -9.35
CA GLU A 339 86.30 52.20 -9.26
C GLU A 339 87.18 52.20 -10.51
N ASN A 340 86.59 52.15 -11.70
CA ASN A 340 87.35 52.19 -12.95
C ASN A 340 88.14 53.50 -13.12
N ALA A 341 87.54 54.65 -12.78
CA ALA A 341 88.21 55.95 -12.87
C ALA A 341 89.44 56.06 -11.96
N VAL A 342 89.48 55.30 -10.87
CA VAL A 342 90.63 55.26 -9.96
C VAL A 342 91.55 54.06 -10.19
N GLY A 343 91.28 53.21 -11.18
CA GLY A 343 92.09 52.03 -11.52
C GLY A 343 91.81 50.82 -10.64
N LEU A 344 90.57 50.65 -10.18
CA LEU A 344 90.09 49.44 -9.50
C LEU A 344 89.16 48.65 -10.44
N ALA A 345 89.19 47.32 -10.34
CA ALA A 345 88.19 46.44 -10.94
C ALA A 345 86.93 46.38 -10.05
N ALA A 346 85.84 45.82 -10.60
CA ALA A 346 84.55 45.69 -9.90
C ALA A 346 84.57 44.84 -8.61
N ASP A 347 85.67 44.11 -8.36
CA ASP A 347 85.91 43.38 -7.10
C ASP A 347 86.76 44.18 -6.11
N GLY A 348 87.03 45.46 -6.39
CA GLY A 348 87.87 46.36 -5.60
C GLY A 348 89.36 46.10 -5.72
N THR A 349 89.81 45.20 -6.62
CA THR A 349 91.25 44.96 -6.83
C THR A 349 91.86 46.03 -7.72
N PHE A 350 93.09 46.46 -7.42
CA PHE A 350 93.79 47.44 -8.24
C PHE A 350 94.23 46.84 -9.58
N VAL A 351 93.87 47.52 -10.66
CA VAL A 351 94.26 47.18 -12.04
C VAL A 351 95.41 48.11 -12.45
N SER A 352 96.56 47.51 -12.77
CA SER A 352 97.70 48.27 -13.27
C SER A 352 97.38 48.98 -14.60
N TYR A 353 97.84 50.23 -14.74
CA TYR A 353 97.71 51.02 -15.96
C TYR A 353 98.70 50.53 -17.04
N SER A 354 98.29 49.50 -17.76
CA SER A 354 99.14 48.84 -18.75
C SER A 354 99.53 49.74 -19.91
N GLY A 355 100.79 49.68 -20.33
CA GLY A 355 101.30 50.44 -21.48
C GLY A 355 101.56 51.93 -21.19
N THR A 356 101.48 52.35 -19.93
CA THR A 356 101.93 53.67 -19.49
C THR A 356 103.43 53.68 -19.20
N ASN A 357 104.07 54.85 -19.35
CA ASN A 357 105.52 54.97 -19.18
C ASN A 357 105.98 54.79 -17.71
N TYR A 358 105.09 54.99 -16.73
CA TYR A 358 105.47 55.08 -15.32
C TYR A 358 104.58 54.26 -14.36
N LEU A 359 103.40 53.80 -14.80
CA LEU A 359 102.41 53.16 -13.92
C LEU A 359 102.19 51.66 -14.19
N ASP A 360 102.79 51.10 -15.25
CA ASP A 360 102.62 49.72 -15.75
C ASP A 360 102.97 48.62 -14.72
N SER A 361 103.83 48.94 -13.73
CA SER A 361 104.28 48.01 -12.68
C SER A 361 103.75 48.34 -11.28
N THR A 362 102.75 49.21 -11.17
CA THR A 362 102.18 49.63 -9.87
C THR A 362 101.15 48.60 -9.40
N THR A 363 101.02 48.41 -8.08
CA THR A 363 100.17 47.35 -7.49
C THR A 363 99.07 47.90 -6.58
N SER A 364 99.02 49.22 -6.42
CA SER A 364 97.99 49.96 -5.68
C SER A 364 97.93 51.41 -6.16
N MET A 365 96.81 52.09 -5.92
CA MET A 365 96.67 53.53 -6.18
C MET A 365 97.77 54.35 -5.52
N LYS A 366 98.17 53.98 -4.29
CA LYS A 366 99.25 54.64 -3.57
C LYS A 366 100.58 54.53 -4.34
N THR A 367 100.93 53.32 -4.77
CA THR A 367 102.17 53.11 -5.53
C THR A 367 102.13 53.76 -6.90
N ALA A 368 100.95 53.91 -7.50
CA ALA A 368 100.77 54.65 -8.75
C ALA A 368 101.01 56.15 -8.58
N ASP A 369 100.45 56.74 -7.53
CA ASP A 369 100.67 58.16 -7.18
C ASP A 369 102.15 58.44 -6.91
N GLU A 370 102.81 57.60 -6.10
CA GLU A 370 104.25 57.71 -5.81
C GLU A 370 105.14 57.56 -7.07
N ALA A 371 104.75 56.68 -8.00
CA ALA A 371 105.47 56.48 -9.25
C ALA A 371 105.29 57.65 -10.23
N LEU A 372 104.09 58.23 -10.31
CA LEU A 372 103.84 59.43 -11.12
C LEU A 372 104.59 60.64 -10.58
N ASP A 373 104.56 60.86 -9.27
CA ASP A 373 105.31 61.94 -8.60
C ASP A 373 106.82 61.83 -8.88
N SER A 374 107.37 60.62 -8.76
CA SER A 374 108.77 60.34 -9.07
C SER A 374 109.11 60.58 -10.56
N ALA A 375 108.20 60.22 -11.46
CA ALA A 375 108.37 60.41 -12.90
C ALA A 375 108.34 61.89 -13.30
N ILE A 376 107.38 62.66 -12.77
CA ILE A 376 107.29 64.11 -12.99
C ILE A 376 108.56 64.80 -12.51
N LYS A 377 109.06 64.38 -11.33
CA LYS A 377 110.34 64.85 -10.83
C LYS A 377 111.49 64.57 -11.80
N SER A 378 111.57 63.36 -12.36
CA SER A 378 112.63 63.00 -13.32
C SER A 378 112.59 63.83 -14.62
N VAL A 379 111.39 64.15 -15.12
CA VAL A 379 111.24 64.99 -16.33
C VAL A 379 111.65 66.43 -16.04
N SER A 380 111.29 66.96 -14.87
CA SER A 380 111.76 68.28 -14.41
C SER A 380 113.28 68.32 -14.37
N ASP A 381 113.94 67.28 -13.86
CA ASP A 381 115.39 67.20 -13.76
C ASP A 381 116.07 67.05 -15.16
N VAL A 382 115.41 66.45 -16.16
CA VAL A 382 115.91 66.31 -17.55
C VAL A 382 115.74 67.61 -18.37
N ALA A 383 114.68 68.37 -18.16
CA ALA A 383 114.47 69.66 -18.82
C ALA A 383 115.57 70.67 -18.45
N ASP A 384 116.12 70.58 -17.24
CA ASP A 384 117.27 71.36 -16.79
C ASP A 384 118.61 70.93 -17.44
N ALA A 385 118.66 69.82 -18.22
CA ALA A 385 119.89 69.21 -18.75
C ALA A 385 120.09 69.30 -20.29
N ALA A 386 119.20 69.94 -21.06
CA ALA A 386 119.29 69.99 -22.53
C ALA A 386 120.11 71.18 -23.07
N VAL A 387 120.81 70.97 -24.21
CA VAL A 387 121.65 71.97 -24.91
C VAL A 387 120.78 72.97 -25.71
N GLU A 388 121.06 74.26 -25.62
CA GLU A 388 120.17 75.31 -26.17
C GLU A 388 120.29 75.47 -27.70
N LYS A 389 119.14 75.58 -28.38
CA LYS A 389 119.04 75.63 -29.86
C LYS A 389 119.63 76.93 -30.47
N ALA A 390 119.88 77.95 -29.65
CA ALA A 390 120.53 79.19 -30.06
C ALA A 390 122.07 79.09 -30.13
N GLY A 391 122.63 77.95 -29.71
CA GLY A 391 124.06 77.68 -29.65
C GLY A 391 124.56 77.56 -28.21
N ASP A 392 125.47 76.62 -27.98
CA ASP A 392 126.13 76.39 -26.70
C ASP A 392 127.62 76.02 -26.94
N THR A 393 128.46 76.19 -25.92
CA THR A 393 129.87 75.77 -25.93
C THR A 393 130.02 74.43 -25.20
N MET A 394 130.12 73.34 -25.95
CA MET A 394 130.38 72.02 -25.35
C MET A 394 131.87 71.89 -24.98
N ALA A 395 132.16 71.89 -23.68
CA ALA A 395 133.53 71.75 -23.17
C ALA A 395 134.04 70.29 -23.07
N GLY A 396 133.25 69.30 -23.50
CA GLY A 396 133.55 67.87 -23.38
C GLY A 396 133.13 67.03 -24.59
N THR A 397 133.52 65.74 -24.60
CA THR A 397 133.23 64.79 -25.68
C THR A 397 131.71 64.58 -25.85
N LEU A 398 131.18 64.82 -27.04
CA LEU A 398 129.78 64.55 -27.35
C LEU A 398 129.60 63.09 -27.82
N ASN A 399 129.12 62.22 -26.92
CA ASN A 399 128.81 60.84 -27.27
C ASN A 399 127.37 60.73 -27.81
N MET A 400 127.22 60.50 -29.11
CA MET A 400 125.91 60.29 -29.74
C MET A 400 125.41 58.85 -29.67
N SER A 401 126.22 57.93 -29.14
CA SER A 401 126.01 56.49 -29.16
C SER A 401 125.63 56.04 -30.58
N SER A 402 124.40 55.56 -30.78
CA SER A 402 123.91 55.07 -32.07
C SER A 402 122.98 56.08 -32.77
N ASN A 403 122.82 57.29 -32.23
CA ASN A 403 121.89 58.27 -32.77
C ASN A 403 122.46 58.93 -34.03
N ARG A 404 121.59 59.15 -35.03
CA ARG A 404 121.96 59.74 -36.32
C ARG A 404 121.99 61.27 -36.21
N ILE A 405 123.01 61.88 -36.78
CA ILE A 405 123.00 63.32 -37.06
C ILE A 405 122.29 63.51 -38.40
N THR A 406 121.19 64.26 -38.42
CA THR A 406 120.36 64.50 -39.61
C THR A 406 120.54 65.93 -40.11
N ASN A 407 120.26 66.17 -41.39
CA ASN A 407 120.64 67.41 -42.11
C ASN A 407 122.14 67.73 -42.03
N LEU A 408 122.96 66.70 -41.79
CA LEU A 408 124.40 66.80 -41.98
C LEU A 408 124.66 66.91 -43.48
N PRO A 409 125.13 68.06 -43.99
CA PRO A 409 125.43 68.20 -45.40
C PRO A 409 126.53 67.22 -45.81
N SER A 410 126.64 66.94 -47.11
CA SER A 410 127.77 66.15 -47.62
C SER A 410 129.08 66.74 -47.10
N PRO A 411 129.96 65.95 -46.45
CA PRO A 411 131.15 66.47 -45.78
C PRO A 411 132.00 67.27 -46.77
N SER A 412 132.41 68.48 -46.35
CA SER A 412 133.11 69.48 -47.18
C SER A 412 134.55 69.74 -46.73
N ASP A 413 134.82 69.64 -45.42
CA ASP A 413 136.17 69.67 -44.82
C ASP A 413 136.54 68.30 -44.25
N ASP A 414 137.84 68.01 -44.13
CA ASP A 414 138.37 66.72 -43.64
C ASP A 414 137.92 66.35 -42.21
N ALA A 415 137.45 67.32 -41.43
CA ALA A 415 136.95 67.12 -40.06
C ALA A 415 135.42 66.93 -39.98
N ASP A 416 134.71 66.94 -41.12
CA ASP A 416 133.26 66.74 -41.18
C ASP A 416 132.87 65.25 -41.09
N ALA A 417 131.61 64.96 -40.72
CA ALA A 417 131.06 63.60 -40.66
C ALA A 417 130.29 63.19 -41.96
N ALA A 418 130.25 61.89 -42.32
CA ALA A 418 129.71 61.36 -43.60
C ALA A 418 128.35 60.59 -43.50
N THR A 419 127.59 60.43 -44.60
CA THR A 419 126.19 59.89 -44.61
C THR A 419 126.02 58.44 -45.16
N LYS A 420 124.97 57.71 -44.71
CA LYS A 420 124.69 56.28 -45.01
C LYS A 420 124.18 55.96 -46.43
N GLY A 421 123.51 56.91 -47.11
CA GLY A 421 123.00 56.67 -48.48
C GLY A 421 124.11 56.34 -49.48
N TYR A 422 125.32 56.82 -49.20
CA TYR A 422 126.55 56.44 -49.90
C TYR A 422 126.93 54.96 -49.72
N VAL A 423 126.46 54.27 -48.68
CA VAL A 423 126.88 52.92 -48.28
C VAL A 423 125.90 51.80 -48.68
N ASP A 424 124.57 52.06 -48.76
CA ASP A 424 123.53 51.01 -48.87
C ASP A 424 123.18 50.49 -50.28
N ALA A 425 123.58 51.17 -51.35
CA ALA A 425 123.30 50.73 -52.73
C ALA A 425 123.97 49.38 -53.12
N THR A 426 124.58 48.68 -52.16
CA THR A 426 125.58 47.63 -52.39
C THR A 426 125.13 46.20 -51.96
N ALA A 427 123.98 45.92 -51.29
CA ALA A 427 123.78 44.59 -50.63
C ALA A 427 122.34 43.99 -50.38
N SER A 428 121.62 43.31 -51.33
CA SER A 428 120.34 42.56 -51.04
C SER A 428 119.92 41.30 -51.89
N GLY A 429 120.82 40.48 -52.45
CA GLY A 429 120.65 39.01 -52.44
C GLY A 429 119.61 38.21 -53.30
N LEU A 430 118.82 38.75 -54.24
CA LEU A 430 118.11 37.97 -55.28
C LEU A 430 118.81 38.13 -56.64
N ASP A 431 118.96 37.03 -57.40
CA ASP A 431 119.46 37.08 -58.79
C ASP A 431 118.29 37.27 -59.77
N VAL A 432 117.69 38.47 -59.70
CA VAL A 432 116.53 38.83 -60.51
C VAL A 432 116.95 39.01 -61.97
N LYS A 433 116.38 38.19 -62.86
CA LYS A 433 116.51 38.36 -64.31
C LYS A 433 115.38 39.22 -64.86
N ALA A 434 115.58 39.78 -66.06
CA ALA A 434 114.50 40.47 -66.75
C ALA A 434 113.34 39.51 -67.10
N SER A 435 112.11 40.03 -67.15
CA SER A 435 110.92 39.25 -67.51
C SER A 435 111.01 38.66 -68.92
N VAL A 436 110.21 37.61 -69.18
CA VAL A 436 110.06 36.99 -70.49
C VAL A 436 108.66 37.24 -71.01
N ARG A 437 108.57 37.45 -72.32
CA ARG A 437 107.30 37.78 -72.95
C ARG A 437 106.41 36.56 -73.12
N ALA A 438 106.98 35.40 -73.45
CA ALA A 438 106.27 34.14 -73.61
C ALA A 438 107.12 32.95 -73.15
N THR A 439 106.49 31.79 -72.96
CA THR A 439 107.18 30.54 -72.61
C THR A 439 106.74 29.40 -73.52
N THR A 440 107.59 28.40 -73.68
CA THR A 440 107.22 27.21 -74.47
C THR A 440 106.09 26.42 -73.78
N THR A 441 105.32 25.69 -74.60
CA THR A 441 104.30 24.72 -74.14
C THR A 441 104.64 23.27 -74.55
N ALA A 442 105.66 23.10 -75.39
CA ALA A 442 106.18 21.83 -75.88
C ALA A 442 107.61 22.02 -76.41
N ASN A 443 108.27 20.92 -76.78
CA ASN A 443 109.60 20.94 -77.38
C ASN A 443 109.63 21.75 -78.69
N VAL A 444 110.56 22.71 -78.80
CA VAL A 444 110.71 23.58 -79.98
C VAL A 444 112.09 23.47 -80.61
N ASN A 445 112.18 23.54 -81.94
CA ASN A 445 113.47 23.52 -82.63
C ASN A 445 114.17 24.90 -82.53
N LEU A 446 115.14 25.03 -81.63
CA LEU A 446 115.81 26.30 -81.30
C LEU A 446 116.48 26.99 -82.50
N SER A 447 116.81 26.27 -83.57
CA SER A 447 117.42 26.86 -84.78
C SER A 447 116.46 27.69 -85.64
N SER A 448 115.14 27.55 -85.44
CA SER A 448 114.13 28.18 -86.32
C SER A 448 112.84 28.60 -85.61
N ALA A 449 112.43 27.90 -84.54
CA ALA A 449 111.14 28.11 -83.88
C ALA A 449 111.07 29.38 -83.02
N LEU A 450 112.22 30.02 -82.73
CA LEU A 450 112.32 31.29 -81.99
C LEU A 450 112.85 32.44 -82.87
N ALA A 451 112.67 32.36 -84.19
CA ALA A 451 113.02 33.44 -85.10
C ALA A 451 111.98 34.58 -85.06
N ASN A 452 112.39 35.79 -85.49
CA ASN A 452 111.49 36.94 -85.60
C ASN A 452 110.30 36.60 -86.52
N GLY A 453 109.07 36.76 -86.01
CA GLY A 453 107.82 36.39 -86.67
C GLY A 453 107.25 35.00 -86.29
N SER A 454 107.98 34.18 -85.52
CA SER A 454 107.48 32.90 -85.01
C SER A 454 106.47 33.08 -83.88
N VAL A 455 105.60 32.09 -83.65
CA VAL A 455 104.56 32.12 -82.60
C VAL A 455 104.86 31.08 -81.52
N VAL A 456 104.91 31.51 -80.25
CA VAL A 456 105.12 30.65 -79.07
C VAL A 456 104.03 30.93 -78.05
N ASP A 457 103.33 29.88 -77.59
CA ASP A 457 102.15 29.96 -76.71
C ASP A 457 101.09 31.00 -77.16
N GLY A 458 100.88 31.12 -78.48
CA GLY A 458 99.94 32.08 -79.08
C GLY A 458 100.47 33.51 -79.23
N VAL A 459 101.68 33.81 -78.75
CA VAL A 459 102.32 35.13 -78.85
C VAL A 459 103.26 35.17 -80.06
N THR A 460 103.09 36.16 -80.95
CA THR A 460 104.01 36.38 -82.08
C THR A 460 105.25 37.14 -81.61
N LEU A 461 106.43 36.57 -81.87
CA LEU A 461 107.73 37.03 -81.40
C LEU A 461 108.34 38.08 -82.35
N SER A 462 108.96 39.11 -81.78
CA SER A 462 109.73 40.14 -82.48
C SER A 462 111.22 40.10 -82.10
N SER A 463 112.09 40.68 -82.93
CA SER A 463 113.51 40.82 -82.60
C SER A 463 113.69 41.56 -81.26
N GLY A 464 114.46 40.98 -80.35
CA GLY A 464 114.69 41.48 -78.99
C GLY A 464 113.77 40.86 -77.92
N ASP A 465 112.72 40.13 -78.31
CA ASP A 465 111.83 39.48 -77.35
C ASP A 465 112.56 38.37 -76.59
N ARG A 466 112.34 38.33 -75.27
CA ARG A 466 112.86 37.30 -74.38
C ARG A 466 111.83 36.19 -74.22
N VAL A 467 112.23 34.95 -74.45
CA VAL A 467 111.36 33.77 -74.36
C VAL A 467 111.99 32.78 -73.38
N LEU A 468 111.19 32.33 -72.41
CA LEU A 468 111.59 31.21 -71.57
C LEU A 468 111.36 29.91 -72.33
N VAL A 469 112.43 29.18 -72.56
CA VAL A 469 112.38 27.83 -73.10
C VAL A 469 112.51 26.87 -71.93
N LYS A 470 111.45 26.09 -71.67
CA LYS A 470 111.38 25.18 -70.52
C LYS A 470 111.00 23.73 -70.85
N ASP A 471 110.50 23.47 -72.06
CA ASP A 471 109.97 22.14 -72.45
C ASP A 471 110.82 21.44 -73.52
N GLN A 472 112.14 21.66 -73.56
CA GLN A 472 113.02 20.93 -74.47
C GLN A 472 113.13 19.45 -74.09
N THR A 473 113.37 18.62 -75.10
CA THR A 473 113.63 17.18 -74.93
C THR A 473 115.00 16.97 -74.27
N ASP A 474 115.98 17.79 -74.61
CA ASP A 474 117.22 17.94 -73.85
C ASP A 474 117.09 19.16 -72.91
N ALA A 475 116.87 18.90 -71.62
CA ALA A 475 116.63 19.94 -70.64
C ALA A 475 117.86 20.85 -70.40
N SER A 476 119.06 20.48 -70.85
CA SER A 476 120.23 21.36 -70.79
C SER A 476 120.13 22.56 -71.75
N GLU A 477 119.23 22.48 -72.73
CA GLU A 477 118.93 23.54 -73.68
C GLU A 477 117.87 24.53 -73.15
N ASN A 478 117.20 24.23 -72.03
CA ASN A 478 116.27 25.15 -71.38
C ASN A 478 116.99 26.42 -70.88
N GLY A 479 116.27 27.54 -70.82
CA GLY A 479 116.80 28.84 -70.40
C GLY A 479 116.09 30.01 -71.07
N ILE A 480 116.60 31.21 -70.85
CA ILE A 480 116.03 32.43 -71.43
C ILE A 480 116.77 32.76 -72.73
N TYR A 481 116.02 32.88 -73.83
CA TYR A 481 116.54 33.17 -75.16
C TYR A 481 116.03 34.51 -75.66
N VAL A 482 116.85 35.19 -76.46
CA VAL A 482 116.51 36.44 -77.16
C VAL A 482 116.37 36.15 -78.65
N VAL A 483 115.23 36.57 -79.19
CA VAL A 483 114.89 36.46 -80.61
C VAL A 483 115.76 37.42 -81.42
N GLN A 484 116.47 36.90 -82.42
CA GLN A 484 117.40 37.70 -83.22
C GLN A 484 116.74 38.32 -84.46
N ALA A 485 117.29 39.43 -84.94
CA ALA A 485 116.81 40.12 -86.13
C ALA A 485 116.89 39.25 -87.41
N SER A 486 117.84 38.32 -87.47
CA SER A 486 117.96 37.26 -88.48
C SER A 486 118.84 36.12 -87.94
N GLY A 487 118.42 34.85 -88.13
CA GLY A 487 119.13 33.66 -87.63
C GLY A 487 118.45 32.99 -86.44
N ALA A 488 119.09 31.97 -85.85
CA ALA A 488 118.61 31.28 -84.65
C ALA A 488 118.64 32.18 -83.41
N ALA A 489 117.74 31.96 -82.45
CA ALA A 489 117.76 32.66 -81.17
C ALA A 489 119.01 32.30 -80.35
N VAL A 490 119.48 33.26 -79.55
CA VAL A 490 120.66 33.10 -78.68
C VAL A 490 120.22 33.19 -77.22
N ARG A 491 120.97 32.60 -76.29
CA ARG A 491 120.72 32.80 -74.85
C ARG A 491 120.86 34.30 -74.51
N ALA A 492 120.07 34.74 -73.54
CA ALA A 492 120.13 36.11 -73.05
C ALA A 492 121.46 36.38 -72.34
N THR A 493 121.98 37.61 -72.44
CA THR A 493 123.28 38.01 -71.87
C THR A 493 123.35 37.93 -70.34
N ASP A 494 122.20 37.89 -69.67
CA ASP A 494 122.10 37.69 -68.21
C ASP A 494 121.85 36.21 -67.84
N PHE A 495 121.95 35.31 -68.82
CA PHE A 495 121.69 33.87 -68.71
C PHE A 495 122.56 33.02 -69.68
N ASP A 496 123.73 33.51 -70.09
CA ASP A 496 124.62 32.84 -71.07
C ASP A 496 125.98 32.37 -70.49
N SER A 497 126.32 32.78 -69.27
CA SER A 497 127.49 32.30 -68.52
C SER A 497 127.15 31.53 -67.24
N ASN A 498 127.97 30.53 -66.89
CA ASN A 498 127.84 29.76 -65.64
C ASN A 498 127.86 30.64 -64.36
N SER A 499 128.48 31.82 -64.41
CA SER A 499 128.53 32.76 -63.27
C SER A 499 127.24 33.57 -63.08
N GLU A 500 126.39 33.61 -64.10
CA GLU A 500 125.17 34.42 -64.13
C GLU A 500 123.93 33.56 -63.91
N VAL A 501 124.00 32.25 -64.11
CA VAL A 501 122.89 31.33 -63.86
C VAL A 501 123.05 30.71 -62.47
N THR A 502 122.34 31.28 -61.50
CA THR A 502 122.28 30.74 -60.14
C THR A 502 120.97 29.99 -59.90
N SER A 503 120.99 28.97 -59.02
CA SER A 503 119.76 28.33 -58.55
C SER A 503 118.89 29.38 -57.85
N GLY A 504 117.58 29.40 -58.15
CA GLY A 504 116.71 30.51 -57.76
C GLY A 504 116.63 31.65 -58.78
N ALA A 505 117.22 31.51 -59.96
CA ALA A 505 116.95 32.41 -61.08
C ALA A 505 115.45 32.43 -61.38
N PHE A 506 114.88 33.63 -61.32
CA PHE A 506 113.45 33.87 -61.43
C PHE A 506 113.13 34.71 -62.66
N THR A 507 112.07 34.32 -63.37
CA THR A 507 111.48 35.16 -64.41
C THR A 507 109.96 35.01 -64.45
N PHE A 508 109.30 36.08 -64.84
CA PHE A 508 107.84 36.16 -64.94
C PHE A 508 107.42 36.09 -66.42
N VAL A 509 106.36 35.32 -66.72
CA VAL A 509 105.81 35.18 -68.08
C VAL A 509 104.61 36.13 -68.24
N GLU A 510 104.79 37.10 -69.13
CA GLU A 510 103.83 38.20 -69.31
C GLU A 510 102.63 37.83 -70.18
N GLU A 511 102.85 37.08 -71.26
CA GLU A 511 101.82 36.77 -72.27
C GLU A 511 101.83 35.27 -72.63
N GLY A 512 100.71 34.77 -73.15
CA GLY A 512 100.52 33.36 -73.49
C GLY A 512 99.04 32.96 -73.50
N THR A 513 98.72 31.82 -74.10
CA THR A 513 97.34 31.28 -74.09
C THR A 513 97.18 30.25 -72.98
N VAL A 514 98.24 29.47 -72.72
CA VAL A 514 98.27 28.40 -71.71
C VAL A 514 99.03 28.85 -70.47
N ASN A 515 100.15 29.55 -70.62
CA ASN A 515 101.08 29.85 -69.52
C ASN A 515 101.15 31.34 -69.15
N ALA A 516 100.22 32.18 -69.61
CA ALA A 516 100.16 33.58 -69.21
C ALA A 516 99.96 33.72 -67.70
N ASN A 517 100.55 34.78 -67.13
CA ASN A 517 100.40 35.16 -65.72
C ASN A 517 100.94 34.12 -64.72
N ASN A 518 101.85 33.25 -65.17
CA ASN A 518 102.50 32.24 -64.34
C ASN A 518 103.98 32.62 -64.11
N GLY A 519 104.44 32.56 -62.86
CA GLY A 519 105.85 32.72 -62.51
C GLY A 519 106.61 31.40 -62.59
N PHE A 520 107.83 31.41 -63.13
CA PHE A 520 108.67 30.22 -63.21
C PHE A 520 110.03 30.46 -62.56
N VAL A 521 110.46 29.48 -61.78
CA VAL A 521 111.75 29.51 -61.06
C VAL A 521 112.58 28.31 -61.48
N LEU A 522 113.88 28.54 -61.65
CA LEU A 522 114.83 27.45 -61.85
C LEU A 522 115.06 26.73 -60.52
N VAL A 523 114.52 25.52 -60.41
CA VAL A 523 114.57 24.68 -59.20
C VAL A 523 115.69 23.63 -59.26
N THR A 524 116.61 23.77 -60.21
CA THR A 524 117.74 22.85 -60.31
C THR A 524 118.71 23.09 -59.16
N ASP A 525 118.94 22.07 -58.34
CA ASP A 525 119.83 22.15 -57.18
C ASP A 525 121.30 22.18 -57.60
N GLY A 526 122.09 23.06 -56.97
CA GLY A 526 123.54 23.16 -57.17
C GLY A 526 123.97 24.13 -58.28
N ALA A 527 125.26 24.11 -58.63
CA ALA A 527 125.84 24.99 -59.64
C ALA A 527 125.38 24.57 -61.06
N VAL A 528 124.88 25.53 -61.85
CA VAL A 528 124.34 25.28 -63.20
C VAL A 528 125.41 25.60 -64.24
N ASN A 529 125.82 24.60 -65.02
CA ASN A 529 126.69 24.79 -66.18
C ASN A 529 125.84 24.87 -67.44
N VAL A 530 125.84 26.04 -68.09
CA VAL A 530 125.02 26.33 -69.27
C VAL A 530 125.44 25.43 -70.43
N GLY A 531 124.47 24.71 -71.02
CA GLY A 531 124.68 23.80 -72.14
C GLY A 531 125.09 22.36 -71.77
N SER A 532 125.17 22.01 -70.48
CA SER A 532 125.38 20.62 -70.03
C SER A 532 124.54 20.19 -68.83
N THR A 533 124.17 21.12 -67.94
CA THR A 533 123.29 20.81 -66.79
C THR A 533 121.83 20.93 -67.21
N ASN A 534 121.03 19.90 -66.92
CA ASN A 534 119.58 19.93 -67.14
C ASN A 534 118.93 21.03 -66.30
N MET A 535 118.27 21.99 -66.94
CA MET A 535 117.60 23.11 -66.28
C MET A 535 116.09 22.86 -66.20
N ALA A 536 115.60 22.57 -65.00
CA ALA A 536 114.18 22.35 -64.71
C ALA A 536 113.52 23.62 -64.17
N PHE A 537 112.47 24.07 -64.86
CA PHE A 537 111.62 25.18 -64.44
C PHE A 537 110.27 24.66 -63.96
N GLU A 538 109.87 25.07 -62.77
CA GLU A 538 108.55 24.75 -62.20
C GLU A 538 107.70 26.01 -62.06
N GLN A 539 106.38 25.84 -62.22
CA GLN A 539 105.42 26.90 -62.01
C GLN A 539 105.30 27.20 -60.51
N PHE A 540 105.54 28.45 -60.15
CA PHE A 540 105.44 28.94 -58.78
C PHE A 540 104.01 29.46 -58.45
N SER A 541 103.11 29.71 -59.43
CA SER A 541 101.74 30.28 -59.21
C SER A 541 100.69 30.07 -60.37
N GLY A 542 99.35 29.78 -60.11
CA GLY A 542 98.18 29.66 -61.08
C GLY A 542 96.71 29.43 -60.49
N ALA A 543 95.58 29.41 -61.26
CA ALA A 543 94.14 29.38 -60.78
C ALA A 543 93.10 28.35 -61.42
N GLY A 544 92.31 27.57 -60.59
CA GLY A 544 90.97 26.91 -60.88
C GLY A 544 90.82 25.38 -61.24
N GLN A 545 90.35 24.44 -60.36
CA GLN A 545 90.52 22.96 -60.57
C GLN A 545 89.36 21.88 -60.39
N ILE A 546 88.05 22.11 -60.09
CA ILE A 546 87.04 20.99 -59.88
C ILE A 546 85.64 21.21 -60.54
N GLU A 547 85.08 20.19 -61.24
CA GLU A 547 83.67 20.13 -61.77
C GLU A 547 82.82 18.98 -61.14
N ALA A 548 81.49 19.19 -60.95
CA ALA A 548 80.56 18.22 -60.34
C ALA A 548 79.63 17.50 -61.35
N GLY A 549 79.39 16.20 -61.17
CA GLY A 549 78.53 15.35 -62.05
C GLY A 549 77.06 15.20 -61.61
N ALA A 550 76.24 14.46 -62.37
CA ALA A 550 74.80 14.31 -62.11
C ALA A 550 74.50 13.69 -60.72
N GLY A 551 73.54 14.27 -59.99
CA GLY A 551 73.21 13.89 -58.61
C GLY A 551 74.01 14.64 -57.54
N ILE A 552 75.04 15.41 -57.93
CA ILE A 552 75.88 16.25 -57.05
C ILE A 552 75.91 17.69 -57.59
N LYS A 553 75.87 18.69 -56.71
CA LYS A 553 75.98 20.12 -57.06
C LYS A 553 77.12 20.75 -56.25
N LYS A 554 77.75 21.82 -56.79
CA LYS A 554 78.84 22.57 -56.15
C LYS A 554 78.46 24.05 -56.02
N ASN A 555 78.72 24.64 -54.86
CA ASN A 555 78.60 26.08 -54.62
C ASN A 555 79.83 26.58 -53.87
N GLY A 556 80.58 27.53 -54.46
CA GLY A 556 81.86 27.97 -53.88
C GLY A 556 82.83 26.80 -53.72
N ASN A 557 83.24 26.51 -52.48
CA ASN A 557 84.16 25.41 -52.14
C ASN A 557 83.44 24.16 -51.56
N GLU A 558 82.10 24.13 -51.52
CA GLU A 558 81.31 23.04 -50.94
C GLU A 558 80.57 22.18 -52.00
N LEU A 559 80.39 20.88 -51.71
CA LEU A 559 79.74 19.86 -52.56
C LEU A 559 78.53 19.24 -51.82
N PHE A 560 77.37 19.11 -52.48
CA PHE A 560 76.13 18.56 -51.91
C PHE A 560 75.39 17.61 -52.86
N LEU A 561 74.53 16.73 -52.33
CA LEU A 561 73.67 15.82 -53.11
C LEU A 561 72.36 16.53 -53.52
N SER A 562 71.83 16.23 -54.70
CA SER A 562 70.54 16.78 -55.15
C SER A 562 69.42 15.76 -54.93
N PHE A 563 68.57 15.95 -53.90
CA PHE A 563 67.46 15.05 -53.58
C PHE A 563 66.30 15.13 -54.60
N GLY A 564 65.61 14.02 -54.82
CA GLY A 564 64.40 13.90 -55.67
C GLY A 564 63.10 13.84 -54.85
N ALA A 565 61.94 13.79 -55.53
CA ALA A 565 60.63 13.79 -54.89
C ALA A 565 60.47 12.64 -53.85
N GLY A 566 60.02 12.99 -52.64
CA GLY A 566 59.79 12.04 -51.54
C GLY A 566 61.01 11.73 -50.65
N VAL A 567 62.16 12.38 -50.88
CA VAL A 567 63.39 12.24 -50.08
C VAL A 567 63.79 13.60 -49.50
N VAL A 568 63.99 13.68 -48.18
CA VAL A 568 64.36 14.91 -47.46
C VAL A 568 65.56 14.67 -46.54
N GLU A 569 66.43 15.68 -46.40
CA GLU A 569 67.52 15.67 -45.42
C GLU A 569 66.96 15.96 -44.03
N LEU A 570 67.19 15.04 -43.10
CA LEU A 570 66.78 15.18 -41.71
C LEU A 570 67.82 16.01 -40.93
N PRO A 571 67.46 16.58 -39.76
CA PRO A 571 68.31 17.53 -39.01
C PRO A 571 69.68 17.01 -38.51
N SER A 572 70.06 15.79 -38.84
CA SER A 572 71.28 15.11 -38.40
C SER A 572 72.12 14.54 -39.56
N ASP A 573 72.06 15.17 -40.74
CA ASP A 573 72.76 14.75 -41.97
C ASP A 573 72.39 13.32 -42.46
N GLU A 574 71.24 12.80 -42.02
CA GLU A 574 70.65 11.54 -42.48
C GLU A 574 69.57 11.78 -43.55
N ILE A 575 69.43 10.86 -44.50
CA ILE A 575 68.43 10.94 -45.58
C ILE A 575 67.15 10.18 -45.16
N GLY A 576 66.00 10.87 -45.17
CA GLY A 576 64.68 10.34 -44.80
C GLY A 576 63.63 10.40 -45.91
N LEU A 577 62.47 9.76 -45.69
CA LEU A 577 61.31 9.80 -46.58
C LEU A 577 60.25 10.77 -46.04
N ASP A 578 59.71 11.63 -46.91
CA ASP A 578 58.73 12.66 -46.53
C ASP A 578 57.30 12.09 -46.42
N LEU A 579 56.58 12.44 -45.34
CA LEU A 579 55.22 11.97 -45.04
C LEU A 579 54.27 13.19 -44.96
N ALA A 580 53.28 13.26 -45.85
CA ALA A 580 52.33 14.38 -45.89
C ALA A 580 51.41 14.38 -44.66
N SER A 581 51.17 15.57 -44.09
CA SER A 581 50.65 15.78 -42.74
C SER A 581 49.23 15.26 -42.45
N ASP A 582 48.47 14.82 -43.45
CA ASP A 582 47.08 14.34 -43.24
C ASP A 582 46.69 13.17 -44.18
N SER A 583 47.64 12.47 -44.81
CA SER A 583 47.31 11.44 -45.83
C SER A 583 48.24 10.22 -45.91
N GLY A 584 49.23 10.08 -45.03
CA GLY A 584 50.16 8.94 -45.03
C GLY A 584 51.12 8.92 -46.23
N MET A 585 51.71 7.76 -46.54
CA MET A 585 52.65 7.60 -47.66
C MET A 585 51.96 7.84 -49.01
N MET A 586 52.32 8.92 -49.70
CA MET A 586 51.83 9.28 -51.03
C MET A 586 52.94 9.10 -52.07
N LEU A 587 52.61 8.53 -53.24
CA LEU A 587 53.50 8.62 -54.41
C LEU A 587 53.24 9.97 -55.10
N SER A 588 54.21 10.87 -55.07
CA SER A 588 54.23 12.05 -55.93
C SER A 588 55.28 11.87 -57.03
N VAL A 589 55.02 12.40 -58.21
CA VAL A 589 55.99 12.41 -59.31
C VAL A 589 56.89 13.66 -59.26
N ASP A 590 56.50 14.69 -58.51
CA ASP A 590 57.16 16.00 -58.47
C ASP A 590 57.39 16.60 -57.07
N GLY A 591 57.03 15.89 -55.99
CA GLY A 591 57.25 16.34 -54.62
C GLY A 591 56.31 17.44 -54.14
N SER A 592 55.29 17.84 -54.92
CA SER A 592 54.43 18.97 -54.59
C SER A 592 52.93 18.66 -54.63
N THR A 593 52.48 17.62 -55.35
CA THR A 593 51.05 17.26 -55.44
C THR A 593 50.82 15.75 -55.50
N ALA A 594 49.64 15.29 -55.03
CA ALA A 594 49.26 13.87 -55.11
C ALA A 594 49.21 13.40 -56.58
N SER A 595 49.82 12.25 -56.89
CA SER A 595 49.80 11.72 -58.27
C SER A 595 48.36 11.49 -58.75
N THR A 596 48.04 12.05 -59.91
CA THR A 596 46.73 11.86 -60.59
C THR A 596 46.75 10.74 -61.63
N ASP A 597 47.88 10.03 -61.75
CA ASP A 597 48.02 8.91 -62.66
C ASP A 597 47.18 7.72 -62.18
N THR A 598 46.20 7.32 -62.99
CA THR A 598 45.15 6.33 -62.64
C THR A 598 45.74 4.92 -62.43
N ALA A 599 47.01 4.70 -62.77
CA ALA A 599 47.73 3.44 -62.59
C ALA A 599 48.56 3.34 -61.30
N ALA A 600 48.67 4.39 -60.49
CA ALA A 600 49.41 4.33 -59.22
C ALA A 600 48.56 3.69 -58.11
N THR A 601 48.70 2.38 -57.87
CA THR A 601 48.02 1.70 -56.75
C THR A 601 48.98 1.25 -55.66
N LEU A 602 48.77 1.71 -54.42
CA LEU A 602 49.29 1.07 -53.22
C LEU A 602 48.28 0.01 -52.77
N GLN A 603 48.58 -1.29 -52.93
CA GLN A 603 47.63 -2.37 -52.63
C GLN A 603 47.87 -2.95 -51.22
N LEU A 604 46.81 -2.94 -50.38
CA LEU A 604 46.65 -3.83 -49.23
C LEU A 604 45.44 -4.74 -49.47
N LYS A 605 45.63 -6.06 -49.41
CA LYS A 605 44.60 -7.08 -49.73
C LYS A 605 43.75 -7.43 -48.51
N LEU A 606 42.42 -7.28 -48.61
CA LEU A 606 41.43 -7.72 -47.61
C LEU A 606 40.31 -8.48 -48.37
N ASP A 607 39.88 -9.65 -47.89
CA ASP A 607 38.94 -10.56 -48.56
C ASP A 607 37.45 -10.25 -48.28
N GLY A 608 36.67 -10.15 -49.35
CA GLY A 608 35.41 -9.39 -49.39
C GLY A 608 34.13 -10.12 -48.98
N ASN A 609 34.11 -10.87 -47.87
CA ASN A 609 32.89 -11.54 -47.41
C ASN A 609 32.28 -11.00 -46.11
N THR A 610 32.89 -10.01 -45.44
CA THR A 610 32.30 -9.37 -44.25
C THR A 610 32.47 -7.84 -44.15
N LEU A 611 33.37 -7.20 -44.92
CA LEU A 611 33.65 -5.76 -44.81
C LEU A 611 33.51 -5.04 -46.16
N THR A 612 32.52 -4.15 -46.27
CA THR A 612 32.35 -3.29 -47.47
C THR A 612 32.92 -1.89 -47.18
N LYS A 613 33.92 -1.47 -47.95
CA LYS A 613 34.54 -0.14 -47.89
C LYS A 613 33.72 0.86 -48.72
N ASN A 614 33.37 2.01 -48.15
CA ASN A 614 32.86 3.14 -48.92
C ASN A 614 33.85 4.31 -48.90
N SER A 615 33.48 5.44 -49.51
CA SER A 615 34.34 6.62 -49.74
C SER A 615 35.00 7.20 -48.47
N ASN A 616 34.52 6.83 -47.28
CA ASN A 616 35.01 7.32 -45.98
C ASN A 616 35.68 6.22 -45.13
N GLY A 617 35.92 5.00 -45.66
CA GLY A 617 36.49 3.86 -44.91
C GLY A 617 35.51 2.70 -44.72
N VAL A 618 35.72 1.89 -43.68
CA VAL A 618 34.85 0.75 -43.31
C VAL A 618 33.67 1.29 -42.48
N ARG A 619 32.42 1.19 -42.97
CA ARG A 619 31.21 1.65 -42.25
C ARG A 619 30.19 0.52 -42.08
N VAL A 620 29.78 0.26 -40.83
CA VAL A 620 28.57 -0.51 -40.50
C VAL A 620 27.36 0.42 -40.67
N ALA A 621 26.26 -0.07 -41.25
CA ALA A 621 25.07 0.76 -41.47
C ALA A 621 24.50 1.28 -40.14
N THR A 622 24.14 2.56 -40.08
CA THR A 622 23.63 3.20 -38.86
C THR A 622 22.36 2.53 -38.33
N SER A 623 21.51 1.99 -39.21
CA SER A 623 20.33 1.20 -38.81
C SER A 623 20.70 -0.06 -38.03
N VAL A 624 21.76 -0.77 -38.44
CA VAL A 624 22.24 -1.97 -37.73
C VAL A 624 22.79 -1.60 -36.36
N ILE A 625 23.47 -0.45 -36.25
CA ILE A 625 23.95 0.07 -34.96
C ILE A 625 22.76 0.47 -34.06
N THR A 626 21.72 1.11 -34.61
CA THR A 626 20.50 1.45 -33.88
C THR A 626 19.75 0.21 -33.42
N ASP A 627 19.60 -0.81 -34.27
CA ASP A 627 18.93 -2.07 -33.91
C ASP A 627 19.71 -2.80 -32.80
N ILE A 628 21.05 -2.80 -32.84
CA ILE A 628 21.89 -3.39 -31.78
C ILE A 628 21.71 -2.62 -30.46
N LEU A 629 21.70 -1.28 -30.49
CA LEU A 629 21.49 -0.47 -29.29
C LEU A 629 20.08 -0.66 -28.70
N ASN A 630 19.06 -0.77 -29.55
CA ASN A 630 17.69 -1.05 -29.12
C ASN A 630 17.60 -2.46 -28.50
N LEU A 631 18.19 -3.48 -29.12
CA LEU A 631 18.23 -4.84 -28.57
C LEU A 631 18.96 -4.89 -27.22
N GLN A 632 20.01 -4.09 -27.04
CA GLN A 632 20.71 -3.96 -25.74
C GLN A 632 19.84 -3.27 -24.68
N SER A 633 19.07 -2.25 -25.07
CA SER A 633 18.11 -1.60 -24.19
C SER A 633 16.99 -2.55 -23.77
N ASP A 634 16.37 -3.26 -24.73
CA ASP A 634 15.31 -4.22 -24.47
C ASP A 634 15.80 -5.38 -23.58
N ALA A 635 17.01 -5.89 -23.83
CA ALA A 635 17.61 -6.93 -23.00
C ALA A 635 17.86 -6.45 -21.55
N THR A 636 18.23 -5.18 -21.37
CA THR A 636 18.43 -4.59 -20.04
C THR A 636 17.09 -4.42 -19.31
N SER A 637 16.04 -3.97 -20.00
CA SER A 637 14.69 -3.87 -19.45
C SER A 637 14.11 -5.23 -19.05
N LEU A 638 14.25 -6.24 -19.93
CA LEU A 638 13.80 -7.60 -19.63
C LEU A 638 14.55 -8.22 -18.44
N GLN A 639 15.85 -7.93 -18.29
CA GLN A 639 16.61 -8.39 -17.13
C GLN A 639 16.11 -7.75 -15.83
N SER A 640 15.77 -6.45 -15.85
CA SER A 640 15.18 -5.78 -14.70
C SER A 640 13.82 -6.37 -14.32
N GLU A 641 12.93 -6.62 -15.30
CA GLU A 641 11.63 -7.25 -15.04
C GLU A 641 11.77 -8.67 -14.48
N LEU A 642 12.76 -9.43 -14.98
CA LEU A 642 13.07 -10.77 -14.48
C LEU A 642 13.56 -10.71 -13.03
N ASP A 643 14.48 -9.81 -12.72
CA ASP A 643 15.04 -9.63 -11.38
C ASP A 643 13.94 -9.21 -10.38
N ASP A 644 13.06 -8.27 -10.76
CA ASP A 644 11.92 -7.83 -9.94
C ASP A 644 10.93 -8.98 -9.67
N THR A 645 10.63 -9.77 -10.71
CA THR A 645 9.74 -10.94 -10.58
C THR A 645 10.35 -12.04 -9.70
N GLN A 646 11.65 -12.29 -9.86
CA GLN A 646 12.40 -13.24 -9.02
C GLN A 646 12.42 -12.80 -7.56
N ALA A 647 12.74 -11.53 -7.30
CA ALA A 647 12.75 -10.97 -5.95
C ALA A 647 11.37 -11.04 -5.28
N ALA A 648 10.30 -10.70 -6.01
CA ALA A 648 8.93 -10.79 -5.51
C ALA A 648 8.49 -12.23 -5.19
N ALA A 649 9.03 -13.22 -5.92
CA ALA A 649 8.81 -14.64 -5.65
C ALA A 649 9.72 -15.21 -4.53
N GLY A 650 10.61 -14.38 -3.96
CA GLY A 650 11.59 -14.81 -2.95
C GLY A 650 12.76 -15.61 -3.54
N LEU A 651 13.12 -15.37 -4.81
CA LEU A 651 14.26 -15.96 -5.49
C LEU A 651 15.40 -14.94 -5.61
N ASN A 652 16.63 -15.42 -5.53
CA ASN A 652 17.84 -14.68 -5.89
C ASN A 652 17.95 -14.55 -7.42
N THR A 653 18.84 -13.67 -7.89
CA THR A 653 19.10 -13.45 -9.32
C THR A 653 19.66 -14.67 -10.07
N ASP A 654 20.15 -15.68 -9.34
CA ASP A 654 20.56 -16.98 -9.90
C ASP A 654 19.40 -18.00 -9.95
N GLY A 655 18.19 -17.59 -9.57
CA GLY A 655 16.98 -18.43 -9.52
C GLY A 655 16.90 -19.35 -8.31
N THR A 656 17.85 -19.29 -7.37
CA THR A 656 17.79 -20.04 -6.11
C THR A 656 16.83 -19.38 -5.14
N PHE A 657 16.15 -20.15 -4.29
CA PHE A 657 15.24 -19.59 -3.29
C PHE A 657 16.03 -18.90 -2.17
N ALA A 658 15.65 -17.67 -1.85
CA ALA A 658 16.17 -16.93 -0.72
C ALA A 658 15.42 -17.34 0.56
N ALA A 659 16.09 -18.10 1.43
CA ALA A 659 15.54 -18.46 2.72
C ALA A 659 15.21 -17.18 3.51
N HIS A 660 13.94 -17.05 3.93
CA HIS A 660 13.49 -15.91 4.73
C HIS A 660 13.89 -16.18 6.17
N SER A 661 14.78 -15.38 6.76
CA SER A 661 15.14 -15.48 8.17
C SER A 661 14.29 -14.56 9.03
N GLY A 662 13.58 -15.08 10.04
CA GLY A 662 12.72 -14.31 10.95
C GLY A 662 11.21 -14.45 10.70
N SER A 663 10.80 -15.31 9.78
CA SER A 663 9.45 -15.82 9.62
C SER A 663 9.11 -16.91 10.64
N ASN A 664 7.91 -16.83 11.21
CA ASN A 664 7.44 -17.81 12.18
C ASN A 664 7.24 -19.23 11.61
N TYR A 665 7.04 -19.37 10.29
CA TYR A 665 6.58 -20.63 9.70
C TYR A 665 7.37 -21.08 8.46
N ILE A 666 8.10 -20.18 7.81
CA ILE A 666 8.82 -20.50 6.55
C ILE A 666 10.35 -20.36 6.68
N ASP A 667 10.87 -20.17 7.90
CA ASP A 667 12.30 -20.02 8.19
C ASP A 667 13.15 -21.23 7.79
N SER A 668 12.55 -22.42 7.79
CA SER A 668 13.20 -23.66 7.40
C SER A 668 13.01 -24.02 5.92
N ALA A 669 12.21 -23.25 5.18
CA ALA A 669 11.95 -23.53 3.78
C ALA A 669 13.17 -23.14 2.92
N THR A 670 13.61 -24.06 2.08
CA THR A 670 14.71 -23.89 1.13
C THR A 670 14.22 -23.84 -0.31
N THR A 671 12.91 -24.01 -0.53
CA THR A 671 12.24 -23.90 -1.83
C THR A 671 10.85 -23.29 -1.67
N MET A 672 10.29 -22.69 -2.73
CA MET A 672 8.90 -22.20 -2.72
C MET A 672 7.87 -23.30 -2.43
N LYS A 673 8.16 -24.55 -2.82
CA LYS A 673 7.30 -25.70 -2.51
C LYS A 673 7.25 -25.99 -1.01
N GLU A 674 8.37 -25.80 -0.31
CA GLU A 674 8.43 -25.96 1.14
C GLU A 674 7.76 -24.80 1.86
N VAL A 675 7.81 -23.59 1.31
CA VAL A 675 7.02 -22.44 1.80
C VAL A 675 5.53 -22.75 1.72
N ASP A 676 5.05 -23.21 0.57
CA ASP A 676 3.65 -23.58 0.34
C ASP A 676 3.20 -24.70 1.30
N ALA A 677 3.99 -25.77 1.39
CA ALA A 677 3.70 -26.88 2.30
C ALA A 677 3.71 -26.47 3.78
N ALA A 678 4.63 -25.59 4.20
CA ALA A 678 4.72 -25.11 5.58
C ALA A 678 3.55 -24.18 5.93
N LEU A 679 3.14 -23.31 5.00
CA LEU A 679 2.00 -22.43 5.18
C LEU A 679 0.69 -23.23 5.22
N ASP A 680 0.50 -24.20 4.33
CA ASP A 680 -0.66 -25.10 4.32
C ASP A 680 -0.75 -25.91 5.62
N ALA A 681 0.36 -26.46 6.10
CA ALA A 681 0.41 -27.17 7.38
C ALA A 681 0.05 -26.25 8.57
N GLN A 682 0.49 -24.99 8.55
CA GLN A 682 0.14 -24.04 9.60
C GLN A 682 -1.34 -23.63 9.54
N ILE A 683 -1.87 -23.39 8.34
CA ILE A 683 -3.31 -23.13 8.13
C ILE A 683 -4.13 -24.31 8.67
N LYS A 684 -3.71 -25.54 8.37
CA LYS A 684 -4.36 -26.76 8.89
C LYS A 684 -4.31 -26.83 10.41
N THR A 685 -3.17 -26.51 11.01
CA THR A 685 -2.99 -26.48 12.47
C THR A 685 -3.91 -25.44 13.13
N VAL A 686 -4.01 -24.24 12.55
CA VAL A 686 -4.92 -23.19 13.03
C VAL A 686 -6.38 -23.63 12.89
N ALA A 687 -6.75 -24.21 11.74
CA ALA A 687 -8.10 -24.71 11.51
C ALA A 687 -8.50 -25.79 12.53
N ASP A 688 -7.59 -26.74 12.81
CA ASP A 688 -7.82 -27.81 13.79
C ASP A 688 -7.87 -27.25 15.23
N SER A 689 -7.06 -26.23 15.54
CA SER A 689 -7.10 -25.56 16.85
C SER A 689 -8.40 -24.80 17.08
N VAL A 690 -8.89 -24.07 16.07
CA VAL A 690 -10.19 -23.39 16.10
C VAL A 690 -11.31 -24.41 16.25
N ALA A 691 -11.30 -25.49 15.47
CA ALA A 691 -12.28 -26.57 15.59
C ALA A 691 -12.26 -27.20 17.00
N GLY A 692 -11.09 -27.42 17.58
CA GLY A 692 -10.93 -27.92 18.95
C GLY A 692 -11.45 -26.95 20.02
N SER A 693 -11.19 -25.64 19.86
CA SER A 693 -11.67 -24.61 20.77
C SER A 693 -13.20 -24.47 20.73
N VAL A 694 -13.78 -24.48 19.53
CA VAL A 694 -15.25 -24.49 19.34
C VAL A 694 -15.87 -25.75 19.96
N THR A 695 -15.28 -26.92 19.72
CA THR A 695 -15.75 -28.17 20.32
C THR A 695 -15.69 -28.13 21.85
N SER A 696 -14.60 -27.62 22.42
CA SER A 696 -14.43 -27.48 23.87
C SER A 696 -15.42 -26.48 24.46
N GLY A 697 -15.66 -25.34 23.79
CA GLY A 697 -16.65 -24.34 24.18
C GLY A 697 -18.08 -24.88 24.14
N ILE A 698 -18.46 -25.61 23.09
CA ILE A 698 -19.76 -26.28 23.00
C ILE A 698 -19.92 -27.32 24.10
N THR A 699 -18.88 -28.11 24.38
CA THR A 699 -18.91 -29.11 25.45
C THR A 699 -19.04 -28.46 26.83
N GLY A 700 -18.36 -27.33 27.05
CA GLY A 700 -18.48 -26.53 28.28
C GLY A 700 -19.88 -25.97 28.46
N LEU A 701 -20.45 -25.36 27.41
CA LEU A 701 -21.82 -24.86 27.41
C LEU A 701 -22.84 -25.99 27.62
N GLN A 702 -22.64 -27.15 27.00
CA GLN A 702 -23.50 -28.32 27.23
C GLN A 702 -23.42 -28.78 28.69
N THR A 703 -22.23 -28.77 29.30
CA THR A 703 -22.08 -29.12 30.72
C THR A 703 -22.80 -28.12 31.64
N GLU A 704 -22.77 -26.82 31.30
CA GLU A 704 -23.48 -25.78 32.04
C GLU A 704 -25.00 -25.90 31.88
N VAL A 705 -25.47 -26.17 30.65
CA VAL A 705 -26.89 -26.47 30.35
C VAL A 705 -27.35 -27.69 31.14
N ASP A 706 -26.60 -28.81 31.08
CA ASP A 706 -26.91 -30.03 31.81
C ASP A 706 -26.99 -29.79 33.33
N ALA A 707 -26.11 -28.93 33.87
CA ALA A 707 -26.11 -28.55 35.28
C ALA A 707 -27.34 -27.70 35.66
N ILE A 708 -27.73 -26.76 34.80
CA ILE A 708 -28.95 -25.94 34.99
C ILE A 708 -30.20 -26.82 34.90
N GLU A 709 -30.28 -27.70 33.90
CA GLU A 709 -31.38 -28.65 33.73
C GLU A 709 -31.51 -29.57 34.95
N THR A 710 -30.38 -30.14 35.41
CA THR A 710 -30.35 -30.97 36.62
C THR A 710 -30.80 -30.19 37.86
N ALA A 711 -30.33 -28.95 38.03
CA ALA A 711 -30.73 -28.09 39.15
C ALA A 711 -32.22 -27.70 39.11
N ALA A 712 -32.82 -27.63 37.92
CA ALA A 712 -34.25 -27.39 37.71
C ALA A 712 -35.12 -28.66 37.81
N GLY A 713 -34.50 -29.84 38.01
CA GLY A 713 -35.19 -31.13 38.07
C GLY A 713 -35.51 -31.73 36.70
N LEU A 714 -34.82 -31.29 35.64
CA LEU A 714 -34.91 -31.84 34.28
C LEU A 714 -33.78 -32.85 34.03
N ASN A 715 -34.07 -33.88 33.24
CA ASN A 715 -33.09 -34.82 32.71
C ASN A 715 -32.47 -34.22 31.43
N ALA A 716 -31.34 -34.77 30.98
CA ALA A 716 -30.62 -34.31 29.77
C ALA A 716 -31.43 -34.44 28.44
N ASP A 717 -32.60 -35.09 28.46
CA ASP A 717 -33.55 -35.13 27.34
C ASP A 717 -34.68 -34.08 27.47
N GLY A 718 -34.57 -33.18 28.45
CA GLY A 718 -35.56 -32.15 28.77
C GLY A 718 -36.81 -32.65 29.52
N THR A 719 -36.86 -33.93 29.90
CA THR A 719 -37.99 -34.47 30.68
C THR A 719 -37.85 -34.16 32.17
N PHE A 720 -38.93 -33.85 32.86
CA PHE A 720 -38.90 -33.55 34.30
C PHE A 720 -38.82 -34.83 35.14
N SER A 721 -37.82 -34.91 36.01
CA SER A 721 -37.71 -35.96 37.02
C SER A 721 -38.51 -35.58 38.26
N ALA A 722 -39.52 -36.40 38.58
CA ALA A 722 -40.30 -36.25 39.80
C ALA A 722 -39.39 -36.30 41.03
N HIS A 723 -39.58 -35.35 41.96
CA HIS A 723 -38.85 -35.37 43.22
C HIS A 723 -39.29 -36.59 44.03
N SER A 724 -38.38 -37.28 44.71
CA SER A 724 -38.70 -38.46 45.52
C SER A 724 -38.33 -38.24 46.98
N GLY A 725 -39.24 -38.53 47.91
CA GLY A 725 -38.98 -38.43 49.36
C GLY A 725 -39.42 -37.10 49.97
N THR A 726 -40.25 -36.34 49.27
CA THR A 726 -40.88 -35.10 49.76
C THR A 726 -42.38 -35.33 49.97
N ASN A 727 -42.94 -34.83 51.06
CA ASN A 727 -44.32 -35.18 51.41
C ASN A 727 -45.40 -34.59 50.46
N TYR A 728 -45.02 -33.69 49.54
CA TYR A 728 -45.95 -32.87 48.75
C TYR A 728 -45.60 -32.71 47.25
N LEU A 729 -44.36 -33.01 46.83
CA LEU A 729 -43.92 -32.84 45.44
C LEU A 729 -43.74 -34.18 44.70
N ASP A 730 -43.92 -35.31 45.40
CA ASP A 730 -43.67 -36.65 44.88
C ASP A 730 -44.61 -37.07 43.74
N SER A 731 -45.72 -36.35 43.55
CA SER A 731 -46.66 -36.55 42.43
C SER A 731 -46.49 -35.55 41.29
N ALA A 732 -45.59 -34.57 41.39
CA ALA A 732 -45.39 -33.56 40.35
C ALA A 732 -44.57 -34.13 39.19
N THR A 733 -45.11 -34.01 37.98
CA THR A 733 -44.52 -34.48 36.72
C THR A 733 -44.00 -33.34 35.85
N THR A 734 -44.20 -32.09 36.28
CA THR A 734 -43.65 -30.88 35.64
C THR A 734 -43.27 -29.83 36.68
N MET A 735 -42.39 -28.90 36.33
CA MET A 735 -42.06 -27.75 37.20
C MET A 735 -43.28 -26.89 37.57
N LYS A 736 -44.27 -26.79 36.67
CA LYS A 736 -45.53 -26.08 36.93
C LYS A 736 -46.35 -26.75 38.04
N GLU A 737 -46.34 -28.08 38.09
CA GLU A 737 -47.02 -28.84 39.14
C GLU A 737 -46.28 -28.73 40.47
N VAL A 738 -44.94 -28.63 40.47
CA VAL A 738 -44.16 -28.33 41.68
C VAL A 738 -44.53 -26.97 42.25
N ASP A 739 -44.57 -25.93 41.41
CA ASP A 739 -44.92 -24.57 41.81
C ASP A 739 -46.36 -24.51 42.37
N ALA A 740 -47.32 -25.08 41.65
CA ALA A 740 -48.72 -25.12 42.09
C ALA A 740 -48.93 -25.94 43.38
N ALA A 741 -48.18 -27.04 43.56
CA ALA A 741 -48.23 -27.84 44.78
C ALA A 741 -47.62 -27.09 45.98
N LEU A 742 -46.49 -26.41 45.79
CA LEU A 742 -45.86 -25.60 46.84
C LEU A 742 -46.72 -24.40 47.24
N ASP A 743 -47.31 -23.71 46.27
CA ASP A 743 -48.24 -22.59 46.49
C ASP A 743 -49.49 -23.05 47.27
N SER A 744 -50.09 -24.18 46.88
CA SER A 744 -51.23 -24.77 47.61
C SER A 744 -50.86 -25.16 49.05
N GLN A 745 -49.64 -25.65 49.29
CA GLN A 745 -49.18 -25.97 50.64
C GLN A 745 -48.97 -24.70 51.48
N LEU A 746 -48.41 -23.64 50.89
CA LEU A 746 -48.20 -22.38 51.57
C LEU A 746 -49.54 -21.72 51.94
N GLU A 747 -50.51 -21.74 51.04
CA GLU A 747 -51.88 -21.25 51.27
C GLU A 747 -52.58 -22.04 52.38
N SER A 748 -52.45 -23.38 52.38
CA SER A 748 -53.01 -24.24 53.43
C SER A 748 -52.38 -23.95 54.80
N LYS A 749 -51.06 -23.74 54.86
CA LYS A 749 -50.37 -23.44 56.12
C LYS A 749 -50.64 -22.04 56.64
N THR A 750 -50.82 -21.08 55.72
CA THR A 750 -51.24 -19.71 56.06
C THR A 750 -52.66 -19.74 56.64
N SER A 751 -53.57 -20.49 56.02
CA SER A 751 -54.94 -20.68 56.53
C SER A 751 -54.99 -21.36 57.90
N GLU A 752 -54.16 -22.38 58.14
CA GLU A 752 -54.03 -23.01 59.47
C GLU A 752 -53.55 -22.02 60.54
N LEU A 753 -52.57 -21.18 60.19
CA LEU A 753 -52.03 -20.17 61.10
C LEU A 753 -53.08 -19.09 61.43
N ASP A 754 -53.83 -18.62 60.43
CA ASP A 754 -54.91 -17.64 60.62
C ASP A 754 -56.03 -18.18 61.51
N SER A 755 -56.40 -19.46 61.35
CA SER A 755 -57.36 -20.12 62.23
C SER A 755 -56.86 -20.16 63.68
N LEU A 756 -55.58 -20.48 63.88
CA LEU A 756 -54.99 -20.54 65.22
C LEU A 756 -54.92 -19.15 65.87
N ILE A 757 -54.61 -18.11 65.10
CA ILE A 757 -54.62 -16.72 65.56
C ILE A 757 -56.04 -16.33 66.00
N SER A 758 -57.06 -16.65 65.18
CA SER A 758 -58.46 -16.37 65.50
C SER A 758 -58.92 -17.08 66.78
N ASP A 759 -58.50 -18.33 67.00
CA ASP A 759 -58.82 -19.08 68.22
C ASP A 759 -58.20 -18.39 69.46
N VAL A 760 -56.92 -17.99 69.38
CA VAL A 760 -56.23 -17.29 70.47
C VAL A 760 -56.87 -15.93 70.78
N GLU A 761 -57.29 -15.17 69.76
CA GLU A 761 -58.00 -13.91 69.94
C GLU A 761 -59.38 -14.13 70.62
N GLY A 762 -60.08 -15.21 70.27
CA GLY A 762 -61.35 -15.60 70.89
C GLY A 762 -61.20 -16.02 72.35
N ASP A 763 -60.18 -16.81 72.67
CA ASP A 763 -59.85 -17.21 74.04
C ASP A 763 -59.50 -15.98 74.90
N LEU A 764 -58.69 -15.06 74.36
CA LEU A 764 -58.32 -13.82 75.05
C LEU A 764 -59.54 -12.91 75.32
N ALA A 765 -60.48 -12.82 74.38
CA ALA A 765 -61.72 -12.07 74.55
C ALA A 765 -62.61 -12.68 75.64
N THR A 766 -62.69 -14.02 75.68
CA THR A 766 -63.47 -14.77 76.68
C THR A 766 -62.91 -14.57 78.09
N GLU A 767 -61.59 -14.70 78.27
CA GLU A 767 -60.92 -14.46 79.55
C GLU A 767 -61.09 -13.00 80.01
N THR A 768 -60.98 -12.05 79.09
CA THR A 768 -61.19 -10.62 79.40
C THR A 768 -62.61 -10.37 79.91
N ALA A 769 -63.63 -10.97 79.30
CA ALA A 769 -65.03 -10.85 79.72
C ALA A 769 -65.30 -11.53 81.09
N ALA A 770 -64.65 -12.68 81.34
CA ALA A 770 -64.74 -13.37 82.63
C ALA A 770 -64.15 -12.53 83.77
N ARG A 771 -62.98 -11.91 83.55
CA ARG A 771 -62.34 -11.03 84.53
C ARG A 771 -63.17 -9.78 84.83
N ILE A 772 -63.76 -9.13 83.82
CA ILE A 772 -64.65 -7.98 84.01
C ILE A 772 -65.87 -8.36 84.85
N SER A 773 -66.48 -9.52 84.57
CA SER A 773 -67.65 -10.02 85.30
C SER A 773 -67.30 -10.36 86.76
N GLY A 774 -66.16 -11.02 87.00
CA GLY A 774 -65.67 -11.32 88.34
C GLY A 774 -65.40 -10.06 89.17
N ASP A 775 -64.73 -9.08 88.59
CA ASP A 775 -64.46 -7.79 89.23
C ASP A 775 -65.75 -7.02 89.60
N SER A 776 -66.78 -7.13 88.76
CA SER A 776 -68.08 -6.49 89.02
C SER A 776 -68.87 -7.22 90.12
N ALA A 777 -68.79 -8.56 90.17
CA ALA A 777 -69.42 -9.37 91.20
C ALA A 777 -68.81 -9.10 92.60
N ILE A 778 -67.48 -9.01 92.69
CA ILE A 778 -66.78 -8.68 93.94
C ILE A 778 -67.19 -7.30 94.46
N ARG A 779 -67.25 -6.28 93.58
CA ARG A 779 -67.71 -4.93 93.94
C ARG A 779 -69.13 -4.92 94.48
N SER A 780 -70.02 -5.71 93.89
CA SER A 780 -71.41 -5.81 94.34
C SER A 780 -71.54 -6.49 95.71
N ALA A 781 -70.77 -7.56 95.95
CA ALA A 781 -70.77 -8.28 97.22
C ALA A 781 -70.29 -7.39 98.39
N VAL A 782 -69.21 -6.63 98.21
CA VAL A 782 -68.69 -5.72 99.25
C VAL A 782 -69.69 -4.60 99.56
N ASN A 783 -70.36 -4.03 98.55
CA ASN A 783 -71.32 -2.96 98.79
C ASN A 783 -72.59 -3.46 99.50
N SER A 784 -72.98 -4.74 99.34
CA SER A 784 -74.15 -5.29 100.02
C SER A 784 -73.99 -5.48 101.53
N THR A 785 -72.77 -5.44 102.07
CA THR A 785 -72.52 -5.65 103.51
C THR A 785 -72.41 -4.35 104.31
N LYS A 786 -72.53 -3.16 103.70
CA LYS A 786 -72.36 -1.87 104.39
C LYS A 786 -73.55 -0.92 104.17
N PHE A 787 -73.94 -0.23 105.24
CA PHE A 787 -74.98 0.80 105.25
C PHE A 787 -74.49 2.03 106.02
N THR A 788 -74.96 3.22 105.64
CA THR A 788 -74.64 4.47 106.35
C THR A 788 -75.90 5.32 106.49
N PHE A 789 -76.07 5.91 107.66
CA PHE A 789 -77.23 6.71 108.05
C PHE A 789 -76.81 8.06 108.63
N GLN A 790 -77.65 9.08 108.46
CA GLN A 790 -77.53 10.37 109.12
C GLN A 790 -78.91 10.83 109.58
N SER A 791 -79.04 11.23 110.85
CA SER A 791 -80.32 11.66 111.40
C SER A 791 -80.71 13.06 110.89
N THR A 792 -82.00 13.24 110.62
CA THR A 792 -82.56 14.51 110.11
C THR A 792 -83.15 15.39 111.20
N SER A 793 -83.28 14.89 112.42
CA SER A 793 -83.72 15.65 113.60
C SER A 793 -82.89 15.29 114.82
N THR A 794 -82.88 16.15 115.85
CA THR A 794 -82.32 15.82 117.16
C THR A 794 -83.28 14.96 117.96
N ALA A 795 -82.77 13.93 118.62
CA ALA A 795 -83.55 13.08 119.52
C ALA A 795 -82.62 12.43 120.55
N THR A 796 -83.16 12.06 121.70
CA THR A 796 -82.46 11.23 122.69
C THR A 796 -82.42 9.76 122.27
N THR A 797 -83.21 9.38 121.26
CA THR A 797 -83.28 8.02 120.73
C THR A 797 -83.39 8.10 119.22
N HIS A 798 -82.49 7.44 118.48
CA HIS A 798 -82.63 7.27 117.03
C HIS A 798 -82.71 5.79 116.71
N THR A 799 -83.72 5.43 115.93
CA THR A 799 -83.88 4.09 115.37
C THR A 799 -83.44 4.13 113.92
N ILE A 800 -82.42 3.33 113.58
CA ILE A 800 -81.80 3.24 112.26
C ILE A 800 -82.13 1.88 111.68
N SER A 801 -82.93 1.86 110.63
CA SER A 801 -83.13 0.65 109.81
C SER A 801 -82.05 0.60 108.72
N HIS A 802 -81.11 -0.34 108.84
CA HIS A 802 -79.99 -0.55 107.92
C HIS A 802 -80.23 -1.71 106.94
N ASN A 803 -81.22 -2.56 107.21
CA ASN A 803 -81.67 -3.62 106.31
C ASN A 803 -80.57 -4.61 105.85
N LEU A 804 -79.54 -4.81 106.69
CA LEU A 804 -78.38 -5.67 106.41
C LEU A 804 -78.61 -7.15 106.79
N ASN A 805 -79.75 -7.47 107.41
CA ASN A 805 -80.19 -8.80 107.86
C ASN A 805 -79.15 -9.57 108.69
N SER A 806 -78.43 -8.88 109.58
CA SER A 806 -77.39 -9.49 110.40
C SER A 806 -77.40 -8.95 111.82
N ASN A 807 -77.26 -9.86 112.80
CA ASN A 807 -77.16 -9.57 114.23
C ASN A 807 -75.73 -9.31 114.71
N PHE A 808 -74.76 -9.33 113.79
CA PHE A 808 -73.36 -9.06 114.07
C PHE A 808 -72.96 -7.88 113.22
N LEU A 809 -72.95 -6.72 113.84
CA LEU A 809 -72.76 -5.44 113.18
C LEU A 809 -71.56 -4.72 113.79
N VAL A 810 -70.72 -4.14 112.93
CA VAL A 810 -69.83 -3.07 113.34
C VAL A 810 -70.62 -1.78 113.24
N VAL A 811 -71.00 -1.24 114.39
CA VAL A 811 -71.72 0.02 114.46
C VAL A 811 -70.74 1.11 114.89
N GLN A 812 -70.56 2.09 114.02
CA GLN A 812 -69.85 3.31 114.34
C GLN A 812 -70.86 4.44 114.43
N VAL A 813 -71.12 4.91 115.65
CA VAL A 813 -71.98 6.06 115.92
C VAL A 813 -71.13 7.30 116.12
N MET A 814 -71.40 8.31 115.32
CA MET A 814 -70.86 9.65 115.51
C MET A 814 -72.00 10.55 115.96
N VAL A 815 -71.80 11.30 117.05
CA VAL A 815 -72.77 12.26 117.58
C VAL A 815 -72.30 13.66 117.24
N LEU A 816 -73.26 14.54 116.91
CA LEU A 816 -72.96 15.93 116.64
C LEU A 816 -72.73 16.70 117.94
N GLY A 817 -71.48 17.14 118.17
CA GLY A 817 -71.11 18.00 119.29
C GLY A 817 -71.63 19.42 119.16
N ASP A 818 -71.56 20.20 120.24
CA ASP A 818 -71.90 21.65 120.24
C ASP A 818 -70.98 22.49 119.35
N ASP A 819 -69.84 21.94 118.95
CA ASP A 819 -68.92 22.52 117.97
C ASP A 819 -69.38 22.31 116.50
N GLY A 820 -70.49 21.60 116.27
CA GLY A 820 -71.03 21.33 114.95
C GLY A 820 -70.28 20.24 114.18
N LEU A 821 -69.41 19.45 114.84
CA LEU A 821 -68.70 18.32 114.25
C LEU A 821 -69.24 16.98 114.75
N TYR A 822 -69.30 16.00 113.85
CA TYR A 822 -69.64 14.62 114.20
C TYR A 822 -68.40 13.92 114.73
N ALA A 823 -68.40 13.61 116.03
CA ALA A 823 -67.33 12.85 116.66
C ALA A 823 -67.84 11.47 117.07
N ASN A 824 -66.98 10.46 117.02
CA ASN A 824 -67.29 9.17 117.62
C ASN A 824 -67.58 9.39 119.11
N ASP A 825 -68.74 8.94 119.55
CA ASP A 825 -69.12 9.05 120.94
C ASP A 825 -69.51 7.66 121.47
N LEU A 826 -69.37 7.47 122.78
CA LEU A 826 -69.68 6.20 123.42
C LEU A 826 -71.16 6.16 123.76
N VAL A 827 -71.95 5.75 122.77
CA VAL A 827 -73.41 5.73 122.86
C VAL A 827 -73.87 4.29 123.10
N PRO A 828 -74.77 4.05 124.07
CA PRO A 828 -75.50 2.79 124.15
C PRO A 828 -76.24 2.53 122.84
N VAL A 829 -75.88 1.46 122.15
CA VAL A 829 -76.59 0.98 120.97
C VAL A 829 -77.21 -0.36 121.33
N GLU A 830 -78.51 -0.47 121.09
CA GLU A 830 -79.26 -1.71 121.20
C GLU A 830 -79.64 -2.14 119.80
N GLU A 831 -79.25 -3.35 119.43
CA GLU A 831 -79.78 -3.98 118.24
C GLU A 831 -81.18 -4.50 118.56
N THR A 832 -82.18 -3.91 117.90
CA THR A 832 -83.58 -4.22 118.14
C THR A 832 -84.01 -5.44 117.32
N ASP A 833 -83.46 -5.56 116.10
CA ASP A 833 -83.53 -6.74 115.25
C ASP A 833 -82.39 -6.70 114.22
N ALA A 834 -82.27 -7.76 113.41
CA ALA A 834 -81.22 -7.93 112.39
C ALA A 834 -81.12 -6.81 111.35
N ASN A 835 -82.08 -5.88 111.30
CA ASN A 835 -82.14 -4.78 110.35
C ASN A 835 -82.21 -3.41 111.02
N THR A 836 -82.29 -3.36 112.34
CA THR A 836 -82.64 -2.17 113.07
C THR A 836 -81.81 -2.06 114.33
N LEU A 837 -81.04 -0.98 114.41
CA LEU A 837 -80.36 -0.59 115.64
C LEU A 837 -80.98 0.68 116.19
N THR A 838 -81.06 0.77 117.50
CA THR A 838 -81.50 1.96 118.20
C THR A 838 -80.34 2.49 119.04
N CYS A 839 -79.94 3.74 118.80
CA CYS A 839 -78.94 4.40 119.64
C CYS A 839 -79.63 5.33 120.64
N TYR A 840 -79.19 5.27 121.89
CA TYR A 840 -79.73 6.05 122.99
C TYR A 840 -78.71 7.05 123.49
N LEU A 841 -79.09 8.32 123.44
CA LEU A 841 -78.29 9.45 123.88
C LEU A 841 -78.88 9.97 125.20
N THR A 842 -78.02 10.46 126.09
CA THR A 842 -78.46 11.11 127.34
C THR A 842 -79.11 12.47 127.09
N GLU A 843 -78.87 13.07 125.93
CA GLU A 843 -79.42 14.37 125.50
C GLU A 843 -79.85 14.33 124.02
N SER A 844 -80.80 15.18 123.62
CA SER A 844 -81.29 15.21 122.24
C SER A 844 -80.25 15.77 121.27
N ARG A 845 -79.64 14.91 120.44
CA ARG A 845 -78.59 15.27 119.45
C ARG A 845 -78.83 14.62 118.08
N HIS A 846 -78.10 15.06 117.06
CA HIS A 846 -78.03 14.37 115.76
C HIS A 846 -76.98 13.26 115.78
N VAL A 847 -77.20 12.20 115.00
CA VAL A 847 -76.25 11.09 114.84
C VAL A 847 -75.96 10.78 113.38
N ARG A 848 -74.73 10.36 113.10
CA ARG A 848 -74.34 9.63 111.88
C ARG A 848 -73.96 8.22 112.29
N VAL A 849 -74.50 7.22 111.62
CA VAL A 849 -74.25 5.83 111.96
C VAL A 849 -73.77 5.11 110.72
N SER A 850 -72.57 4.55 110.76
CA SER A 850 -72.13 3.55 109.78
C SER A 850 -72.35 2.17 110.38
N VAL A 851 -72.97 1.30 109.60
CA VAL A 851 -73.27 -0.07 109.98
C VAL A 851 -72.66 -0.97 108.93
N MET A 852 -71.83 -1.91 109.34
CA MET A 852 -71.33 -2.95 108.44
C MET A 852 -71.69 -4.31 109.02
N SER A 853 -72.28 -5.16 108.20
CA SER A 853 -72.55 -6.54 108.54
C SER A 853 -71.22 -7.29 108.63
N MET A 854 -70.99 -7.93 109.78
CA MET A 854 -69.87 -8.85 109.98
C MET A 854 -70.19 -10.26 109.50
N SER A 855 -71.30 -10.47 108.80
CA SER A 855 -71.68 -11.78 108.27
C SER A 855 -70.64 -12.36 107.32
N ASP A 856 -69.77 -11.52 106.73
CA ASP A 856 -68.78 -11.91 105.72
C ASP A 856 -67.43 -11.13 105.81
N ILE A 857 -67.00 -10.71 107.02
CA ILE A 857 -65.56 -10.51 107.31
C ILE A 857 -65.02 -11.84 107.81
#